data_AF-A0A7D7B7I6-F1
#
_entry.id   AF-A0A7D7B7I6-F1
#
_cell.length_a   1.000
_cell.length_b   1.000
_cell.length_c   1.000
_cell.angle_alpha   90.00
_cell.angle_beta   90.00
_cell.angle_gamma   90.00
#
_symmetry.space_group_name_H-M   'P 1'
#
loop_
_entity.id
_entity.type
_entity.pdbx_description
1 polymer ?
#
loop_
_entity_poly.entity_id
_entity_poly.type
_entity_poly.pdbx_seq_one_letter_code
_entity_poly.pdbx_strand_id
1 'polypeptide(L)'
;MKKQFLLSAVLCLSLTAFGQKVHQLASPSGNIRISVELTDQIQYDVTQGNQTLMDNCVIGLETANHQLGIHPKLNKVVRQNVNEELTPIVPLKFSTITNRYNQLLLKFKGGYSVEFRAFDDGFAYRFLTDLKGEQEIMNEILRLNFVDDCLLHLQQPDGFKTSYEEEYRHQTSSEWKNSNRMALLPLLASTPKGDKILMSETNLTDYPAMFLKNDGQGGITAVFPRLPLEFGEDGDRSLKILKEANCIARTAGKRSYPWRYFVITDDDRKLIENTLSYRLAEKNVIENTSWIKPGLASWEWWNGATPYGPDVDFKAGCNLDTYKYFIDFASHYGVEYIVMDEGWAMNTRNPYKPNPSVDIHELIRYGKEKNVGIVLWLTWLTVENHFDLFETFEKWGVKGVKIDFMDRSDQWMVNFYERVAHEAAKHHLFVDFHGAFKPAGLEYKYPNVLSYEGVRGMEQMGGCRPDNSVYFPFIRNAVGAMDYTPGAMLSMQPEVYHSERPNSASIGTRAYQMALFVLFETGLQMMADNPTLYYRNDECTRFITQVPQTWDETIALEAKAGEYAIVAKRKGEQWYIGGMTNNRERERVFNISLDFLQEGKNYLMTSFEDGINADHQAMDYRKQEQSLKKGDHITVRLARNGGFAAVIR
;
A
#
# COMPACT_ATOMS: atom_id res chain seq x y z
N MET A 1 -4.89 75.83 -49.66
CA MET A 1 -6.25 75.25 -49.59
C MET A 1 -6.18 73.78 -49.98
N LYS A 2 -6.45 72.87 -49.03
CA LYS A 2 -6.98 71.50 -49.23
C LYS A 2 -6.83 70.72 -47.91
N LYS A 3 -7.94 70.51 -47.21
CA LYS A 3 -8.13 69.41 -46.26
C LYS A 3 -9.14 68.48 -46.92
N GLN A 4 -8.79 67.22 -47.13
CA GLN A 4 -9.74 66.15 -47.40
C GLN A 4 -9.49 65.04 -46.38
N PHE A 5 -10.55 64.78 -45.62
CA PHE A 5 -10.71 63.64 -44.71
C PHE A 5 -10.82 62.36 -45.56
N LEU A 6 -10.07 61.31 -45.21
CA LEU A 6 -10.43 59.94 -45.55
C LEU A 6 -10.74 59.19 -44.25
N LEU A 7 -11.99 58.75 -44.13
CA LEU A 7 -12.51 57.92 -43.06
C LEU A 7 -12.37 56.46 -43.51
N SER A 8 -11.41 55.71 -42.94
CA SER A 8 -11.32 54.26 -43.14
C SER A 8 -12.01 53.56 -41.97
N ALA A 9 -13.23 53.08 -42.20
CA ALA A 9 -13.93 52.19 -41.28
C ALA A 9 -13.36 50.77 -41.44
N VAL A 10 -12.59 50.31 -40.45
CA VAL A 10 -12.18 48.91 -40.31
C VAL A 10 -13.35 48.15 -39.69
N LEU A 11 -13.98 47.32 -40.50
CA LEU A 11 -15.03 46.39 -40.09
C LEU A 11 -14.38 45.17 -39.43
N CYS A 12 -14.24 45.18 -38.09
CA CYS A 12 -13.88 43.99 -37.33
C CYS A 12 -15.09 43.06 -37.24
N LEU A 13 -15.16 42.08 -38.16
CA LEU A 13 -16.01 40.90 -38.02
C LEU A 13 -15.49 40.04 -36.85
N SER A 14 -16.18 40.12 -35.72
CA SER A 14 -16.03 39.17 -34.60
C SER A 14 -16.60 37.81 -35.01
N LEU A 15 -15.71 36.92 -35.49
CA LEU A 15 -15.98 35.49 -35.55
C LEU A 15 -16.10 34.96 -34.12
N THR A 16 -17.33 34.83 -33.62
CA THR A 16 -17.61 33.98 -32.46
C THR A 16 -17.46 32.53 -32.90
N ALA A 17 -16.25 32.00 -32.84
CA ALA A 17 -16.07 30.56 -32.78
C ALA A 17 -16.81 30.08 -31.52
N PHE A 18 -17.86 29.27 -31.70
CA PHE A 18 -18.41 28.44 -30.63
C PHE A 18 -17.36 27.37 -30.29
N GLY A 19 -16.31 27.79 -29.61
CA GLY A 19 -15.27 26.90 -29.10
C GLY A 19 -15.87 26.05 -27.98
N GLN A 20 -15.70 24.74 -28.11
CA GLN A 20 -15.96 23.77 -27.06
C GLN A 20 -15.28 24.23 -25.76
N LYS A 21 -16.04 24.34 -24.67
CA LYS A 21 -15.56 25.02 -23.46
C LYS A 21 -14.65 24.07 -22.67
N VAL A 22 -13.35 24.23 -22.84
CA VAL A 22 -12.33 23.50 -22.05
C VAL A 22 -12.24 24.10 -20.65
N HIS A 23 -12.36 23.26 -19.62
CA HIS A 23 -12.25 23.61 -18.22
C HIS A 23 -10.86 23.24 -17.68
N GLN A 24 -10.03 24.25 -17.49
CA GLN A 24 -8.66 24.10 -16.99
C GLN A 24 -8.61 23.97 -15.47
N LEU A 25 -7.76 23.11 -14.94
CA LEU A 25 -7.37 23.02 -13.53
C LEU A 25 -5.84 22.85 -13.46
N ALA A 26 -5.17 23.69 -12.67
CA ALA A 26 -3.73 23.59 -12.47
C ALA A 26 -3.43 23.29 -11.00
N SER A 27 -2.34 22.58 -10.72
CA SER A 27 -1.80 22.41 -9.36
C SER A 27 -1.37 23.76 -8.76
N PRO A 28 -1.16 23.86 -7.44
CA PRO A 28 -0.71 25.09 -6.80
C PRO A 28 0.58 25.70 -7.39
N SER A 29 1.55 24.86 -7.80
CA SER A 29 2.76 25.27 -8.54
C SER A 29 2.51 25.57 -10.01
N GLY A 30 1.39 25.10 -10.56
CA GLY A 30 1.06 25.18 -11.98
C GLY A 30 1.80 24.18 -12.87
N ASN A 31 2.59 23.27 -12.28
CA ASN A 31 3.35 22.26 -13.00
C ASN A 31 2.46 21.16 -13.59
N ILE A 32 1.49 20.66 -12.81
CA ILE A 32 0.52 19.67 -13.29
C ILE A 32 -0.75 20.42 -13.72
N ARG A 33 -1.26 20.12 -14.92
CA ARG A 33 -2.50 20.72 -15.43
C ARG A 33 -3.42 19.66 -16.00
N ILE A 34 -4.72 19.81 -15.73
CA ILE A 34 -5.79 18.97 -16.20
C ILE A 34 -6.70 19.84 -17.08
N SER A 35 -6.84 19.47 -18.34
CA SER A 35 -7.76 20.09 -19.28
C SER A 35 -8.99 19.22 -19.41
N VAL A 36 -10.15 19.64 -18.89
CA VAL A 36 -11.39 18.86 -18.99
C VAL A 36 -12.25 19.40 -20.13
N GLU A 37 -12.46 18.59 -21.16
CA GLU A 37 -13.31 18.91 -22.29
C GLU A 37 -14.65 18.18 -22.20
N LEU A 38 -15.73 18.89 -22.51
CA LEU A 38 -17.09 18.34 -22.54
C LEU A 38 -17.52 18.19 -24.00
N THR A 39 -17.45 16.96 -24.49
CA THR A 39 -17.88 16.56 -25.84
C THR A 39 -19.18 15.75 -25.74
N ASP A 40 -19.31 14.69 -26.53
CA ASP A 40 -20.28 13.62 -26.27
C ASP A 40 -19.93 12.81 -25.02
N GLN A 41 -18.73 12.98 -24.47
CA GLN A 41 -18.27 12.38 -23.22
C GLN A 41 -17.53 13.43 -22.37
N ILE A 42 -17.26 13.10 -21.10
CA ILE A 42 -16.30 13.87 -20.29
C ILE A 42 -14.91 13.37 -20.64
N GLN A 43 -14.13 14.22 -21.31
CA GLN A 43 -12.74 13.94 -21.68
C GLN A 43 -11.79 14.77 -20.84
N TYR A 44 -10.60 14.25 -20.57
CA TYR A 44 -9.54 15.02 -19.93
C TYR A 44 -8.14 14.69 -20.46
N ASP A 45 -7.30 15.71 -20.47
CA ASP A 45 -5.86 15.60 -20.76
C ASP A 45 -5.07 16.02 -19.52
N VAL A 46 -3.86 15.49 -19.38
CA VAL A 46 -2.95 15.79 -18.28
C VAL A 46 -1.57 16.14 -18.78
N THR A 47 -1.06 17.29 -18.33
CA THR A 47 0.28 17.76 -18.65
C THR A 47 1.12 17.98 -17.40
N GLN A 48 2.44 17.78 -17.54
CA GLN A 48 3.47 18.13 -16.57
C GLN A 48 4.45 19.10 -17.25
N GLY A 49 4.55 20.32 -16.73
CA GLY A 49 5.28 21.40 -17.39
C GLY A 49 4.71 21.71 -18.77
N ASN A 50 5.49 21.43 -19.81
CA ASN A 50 5.10 21.60 -21.23
C ASN A 50 4.81 20.26 -21.93
N GLN A 51 4.91 19.13 -21.24
CA GLN A 51 4.74 17.79 -21.80
C GLN A 51 3.33 17.28 -21.52
N THR A 52 2.66 16.78 -22.55
CA THR A 52 1.42 16.00 -22.40
C THR A 52 1.77 14.56 -22.06
N LEU A 53 1.24 14.08 -20.94
CA LEU A 53 1.47 12.72 -20.45
C LEU A 53 0.32 11.78 -20.84
N MET A 54 -0.90 12.29 -20.71
CA MET A 54 -2.13 11.59 -21.04
C MET A 54 -3.04 12.53 -21.83
N ASP A 55 -3.68 12.03 -22.87
CA ASP A 55 -4.65 12.78 -23.66
C ASP A 55 -5.90 11.93 -23.93
N ASN A 56 -7.00 12.54 -24.36
CA ASN A 56 -8.21 11.83 -24.78
C ASN A 56 -8.71 10.79 -23.76
N CYS A 57 -8.45 11.00 -22.47
CA CYS A 57 -8.92 10.11 -21.41
C CYS A 57 -10.41 10.34 -21.20
N VAL A 58 -11.18 9.29 -20.95
CA VAL A 58 -12.64 9.36 -20.84
C VAL A 58 -13.08 8.87 -19.48
N ILE A 59 -14.06 9.56 -18.89
CA ILE A 59 -14.72 9.14 -17.64
C ILE A 59 -16.24 9.17 -17.75
N GLY A 60 -16.90 8.22 -17.08
CA GLY A 60 -18.35 8.10 -17.04
C GLY A 60 -18.80 7.13 -15.95
N LEU A 61 -20.09 7.17 -15.62
CA LEU A 61 -20.70 6.25 -14.67
C LEU A 61 -22.06 5.79 -15.19
N GLU A 62 -22.23 4.48 -15.33
CA GLU A 62 -23.45 3.88 -15.85
C GLU A 62 -24.28 3.33 -14.71
N THR A 63 -25.53 3.75 -14.63
CA THR A 63 -26.54 3.19 -13.74
C THR A 63 -27.61 2.48 -14.56
N ALA A 64 -28.46 1.66 -13.94
CA ALA A 64 -29.56 1.01 -14.66
C ALA A 64 -30.50 2.00 -15.38
N ASN A 65 -30.59 3.25 -14.91
CA ASN A 65 -31.52 4.26 -15.42
C ASN A 65 -30.85 5.46 -16.11
N HIS A 66 -29.54 5.65 -15.95
CA HIS A 66 -28.83 6.86 -16.39
C HIS A 66 -27.41 6.53 -16.86
N GLN A 67 -26.97 7.25 -17.89
CA GLN A 67 -25.61 7.24 -18.44
C GLN A 67 -24.93 8.57 -18.08
N LEU A 68 -24.26 8.62 -16.92
CA LEU A 68 -23.68 9.85 -16.38
C LEU A 68 -22.31 10.10 -17.05
N GLY A 69 -22.11 11.30 -17.57
CA GLY A 69 -20.90 11.64 -18.33
C GLY A 69 -21.01 11.41 -19.84
N ILE A 70 -22.13 10.87 -20.34
CA ILE A 70 -22.47 10.78 -21.76
C ILE A 70 -23.43 11.91 -22.13
N HIS A 71 -23.11 12.65 -23.21
CA HIS A 71 -23.68 13.94 -23.59
C HIS A 71 -23.87 14.89 -22.38
N PRO A 72 -22.80 15.16 -21.62
CA PRO A 72 -22.86 15.85 -20.34
C PRO A 72 -23.39 17.28 -20.47
N LYS A 73 -24.48 17.59 -19.75
CA LYS A 73 -25.07 18.94 -19.73
C LYS A 73 -24.61 19.69 -18.48
N LEU A 74 -23.54 20.47 -18.61
CA LEU A 74 -22.99 21.26 -17.50
C LEU A 74 -24.03 22.25 -16.97
N ASN A 75 -24.20 22.27 -15.65
CA ASN A 75 -25.10 23.18 -14.93
C ASN A 75 -24.30 24.26 -14.17
N LYS A 76 -23.24 23.86 -13.45
CA LYS A 76 -22.44 24.78 -12.63
C LYS A 76 -20.99 24.33 -12.52
N VAL A 77 -20.07 25.29 -12.51
CA VAL A 77 -18.66 25.08 -12.16
C VAL A 77 -18.39 25.70 -10.80
N VAL A 78 -17.72 24.98 -9.92
CA VAL A 78 -17.25 25.49 -8.63
C VAL A 78 -15.74 25.24 -8.53
N ARG A 79 -15.00 26.24 -8.06
CA ARG A 79 -13.56 26.16 -7.85
C ARG A 79 -13.25 26.49 -6.40
N GLN A 80 -12.24 25.83 -5.87
CA GLN A 80 -11.77 26.04 -4.51
C GLN A 80 -10.26 25.79 -4.46
N ASN A 81 -9.56 26.52 -3.60
CA ASN A 81 -8.18 26.23 -3.26
C ASN A 81 -8.16 25.80 -1.80
N VAL A 82 -7.41 24.76 -1.48
CA VAL A 82 -7.28 24.21 -0.12
C VAL A 82 -5.81 24.18 0.25
N ASN A 83 -5.53 24.55 1.49
CA ASN A 83 -4.24 24.44 2.13
C ASN A 83 -4.47 24.21 3.62
N GLU A 84 -4.27 22.98 4.06
CA GLU A 84 -4.46 22.55 5.45
C GLU A 84 -3.38 21.54 5.83
N GLU A 85 -3.22 21.32 7.14
CA GLU A 85 -2.35 20.29 7.68
C GLU A 85 -3.21 19.13 8.21
N LEU A 86 -2.74 17.91 7.98
CA LEU A 86 -3.37 16.67 8.42
C LEU A 86 -2.41 15.89 9.32
N THR A 87 -2.94 15.21 10.32
CA THR A 87 -2.17 14.42 11.29
C THR A 87 -2.69 12.99 11.30
N PRO A 88 -2.00 12.03 10.66
CA PRO A 88 -2.37 10.62 10.72
C PRO A 88 -2.34 10.09 12.15
N ILE A 89 -3.32 9.24 12.50
CA ILE A 89 -3.33 8.55 13.79
C ILE A 89 -2.20 7.51 13.86
N VAL A 90 -1.96 6.80 12.77
CA VAL A 90 -0.84 5.88 12.57
C VAL A 90 0.06 6.46 11.46
N PRO A 91 1.08 7.27 11.80
CA PRO A 91 1.90 7.93 10.81
C PRO A 91 2.98 7.00 10.28
N LEU A 92 2.71 6.33 9.15
CA LEU A 92 3.67 5.40 8.51
C LEU A 92 4.80 6.11 7.75
N LYS A 93 4.63 7.39 7.39
CA LYS A 93 5.64 8.20 6.69
C LYS A 93 5.94 9.50 7.41
N PHE A 94 4.89 10.24 7.73
CA PHE A 94 4.95 11.57 8.30
C PHE A 94 3.93 11.73 9.41
N SER A 95 4.36 12.34 10.51
CA SER A 95 3.46 12.75 11.61
C SER A 95 2.55 13.91 11.22
N THR A 96 2.96 14.73 10.25
CA THR A 96 2.19 15.87 9.72
C THR A 96 2.28 15.88 8.20
N ILE A 97 1.14 16.07 7.53
CA ILE A 97 1.02 16.03 6.07
C ILE A 97 0.37 17.33 5.57
N THR A 98 1.05 18.02 4.66
CA THR A 98 0.52 19.20 3.98
C THR A 98 -0.48 18.79 2.90
N ASN A 99 -1.74 19.19 3.05
CA ASN A 99 -2.80 18.96 2.08
C ASN A 99 -3.09 20.24 1.29
N ARG A 100 -2.35 20.45 0.20
CA ARG A 100 -2.48 21.63 -0.66
C ARG A 100 -2.89 21.23 -2.07
N TYR A 101 -4.04 21.72 -2.52
CA TYR A 101 -4.56 21.45 -3.87
C TYR A 101 -5.50 22.56 -4.37
N ASN A 102 -5.66 22.60 -5.69
CA ASN A 102 -6.75 23.31 -6.34
C ASN A 102 -7.82 22.32 -6.76
N GLN A 103 -9.09 22.71 -6.67
CA GLN A 103 -10.26 21.87 -6.93
C GLN A 103 -11.11 22.46 -8.05
N LEU A 104 -11.64 21.57 -8.89
CA LEU A 104 -12.66 21.84 -9.89
C LEU A 104 -13.84 20.87 -9.71
N LEU A 105 -14.99 21.40 -9.34
CA LEU A 105 -16.24 20.63 -9.25
C LEU A 105 -17.17 21.03 -10.40
N LEU A 106 -17.40 20.09 -11.31
CA LEU A 106 -18.33 20.22 -12.43
C LEU A 106 -19.66 19.58 -12.04
N LYS A 107 -20.71 20.40 -11.89
CA LYS A 107 -22.06 19.93 -11.59
C LYS A 107 -22.86 19.85 -12.89
N PHE A 108 -23.49 18.72 -13.14
CA PHE A 108 -24.23 18.46 -14.37
C PHE A 108 -25.74 18.37 -14.09
N LYS A 109 -26.55 18.56 -15.14
CA LYS A 109 -27.96 18.13 -15.10
C LYS A 109 -28.00 16.60 -14.96
N GLY A 110 -29.06 16.07 -14.36
CA GLY A 110 -29.17 14.64 -14.06
C GLY A 110 -28.66 14.24 -12.68
N GLY A 111 -28.44 15.19 -11.77
CA GLY A 111 -28.18 14.89 -10.36
C GLY A 111 -26.80 14.29 -10.07
N TYR A 112 -25.78 14.65 -10.84
CA TYR A 112 -24.41 14.18 -10.62
C TYR A 112 -23.38 15.29 -10.78
N SER A 113 -22.18 15.05 -10.26
CA SER A 113 -21.02 15.91 -10.38
C SER A 113 -19.74 15.10 -10.57
N VAL A 114 -18.72 15.73 -11.17
CA VAL A 114 -17.35 15.20 -11.16
C VAL A 114 -16.46 16.22 -10.45
N GLU A 115 -15.74 15.75 -9.44
CA GLU A 115 -14.77 16.53 -8.68
C GLU A 115 -13.37 16.16 -9.13
N PHE A 116 -12.57 17.14 -9.55
CA PHE A 116 -11.13 17.02 -9.80
C PHE A 116 -10.35 17.78 -8.74
N ARG A 117 -9.21 17.24 -8.33
CA ARG A 117 -8.21 17.89 -7.48
C ARG A 117 -6.84 17.79 -8.11
N ALA A 118 -6.09 18.89 -8.11
CA ALA A 118 -4.72 18.96 -8.61
C ALA A 118 -3.77 19.34 -7.48
N PHE A 119 -2.81 18.47 -7.24
CA PHE A 119 -1.73 18.59 -6.26
C PHE A 119 -0.42 18.83 -7.02
N ASP A 120 0.63 19.26 -6.33
CA ASP A 120 1.93 19.46 -6.97
C ASP A 120 2.62 18.16 -7.35
N ASP A 121 2.19 17.04 -6.76
CA ASP A 121 2.69 15.68 -6.96
C ASP A 121 1.66 14.74 -7.60
N GLY A 122 0.54 15.26 -8.10
CA GLY A 122 -0.44 14.44 -8.81
C GLY A 122 -1.82 15.06 -8.98
N PHE A 123 -2.79 14.27 -9.40
CA PHE A 123 -4.19 14.69 -9.48
C PHE A 123 -5.13 13.54 -9.13
N ALA A 124 -6.39 13.86 -8.86
CA ALA A 124 -7.43 12.88 -8.63
C ALA A 124 -8.77 13.34 -9.16
N TYR A 125 -9.66 12.39 -9.45
CA TYR A 125 -11.06 12.66 -9.72
C TYR A 125 -12.00 11.66 -9.04
N ARG A 126 -13.26 12.05 -8.84
CA ARG A 126 -14.35 11.14 -8.45
C ARG A 126 -15.71 11.62 -8.93
N PHE A 127 -16.65 10.69 -9.04
CA PHE A 127 -18.06 10.98 -9.23
C PHE A 127 -18.76 11.27 -7.89
N LEU A 128 -19.76 12.14 -7.93
CA LEU A 128 -20.73 12.34 -6.85
C LEU A 128 -22.13 12.29 -7.45
N THR A 129 -23.07 11.68 -6.72
CA THR A 129 -24.48 11.58 -7.12
C THR A 129 -25.38 12.15 -6.05
N ASP A 130 -26.52 12.70 -6.48
CA ASP A 130 -27.64 13.18 -5.67
C ASP A 130 -28.94 12.67 -6.30
N LEU A 131 -28.96 11.35 -6.55
CA LEU A 131 -30.08 10.58 -7.09
C LEU A 131 -30.94 10.04 -5.94
N LYS A 132 -32.22 9.76 -6.24
CA LYS A 132 -33.17 9.26 -5.25
C LYS A 132 -33.10 7.74 -5.12
N GLY A 133 -33.19 7.24 -3.89
CA GLY A 133 -33.27 5.80 -3.60
C GLY A 133 -31.95 5.06 -3.89
N GLU A 134 -32.03 3.73 -3.94
CA GLU A 134 -30.91 2.87 -4.34
C GLU A 134 -30.66 2.96 -5.85
N GLN A 135 -29.39 2.85 -6.25
CA GLN A 135 -28.96 2.81 -7.64
C GLN A 135 -28.18 1.52 -7.90
N GLU A 136 -28.56 0.78 -8.94
CA GLU A 136 -27.72 -0.27 -9.52
C GLU A 136 -26.71 0.38 -10.47
N ILE A 137 -25.43 0.23 -10.14
CA ILE A 137 -24.31 0.72 -10.96
C ILE A 137 -23.91 -0.39 -11.91
N MET A 138 -24.13 -0.16 -13.20
CA MET A 138 -23.87 -1.15 -14.25
C MET A 138 -22.39 -1.20 -14.61
N ASN A 139 -21.73 -0.05 -14.67
CA ASN A 139 -20.33 0.07 -15.02
C ASN A 139 -19.77 1.44 -14.60
N GLU A 140 -18.47 1.53 -14.42
CA GLU A 140 -17.73 2.80 -14.40
C GLU A 140 -16.83 2.87 -15.61
N ILE A 141 -17.02 3.90 -16.42
CA ILE A 141 -16.22 4.14 -17.61
C ILE A 141 -14.97 4.89 -17.15
N LEU A 142 -13.82 4.27 -17.37
CA LEU A 142 -12.52 4.90 -17.33
C LEU A 142 -11.77 4.39 -18.54
N ARG A 143 -11.30 5.30 -19.39
CA ARG A 143 -10.34 5.00 -20.47
C ARG A 143 -9.14 5.91 -20.31
N LEU A 144 -7.97 5.31 -20.11
CA LEU A 144 -6.68 6.00 -20.06
C LEU A 144 -5.98 5.84 -21.40
N ASN A 145 -5.32 6.90 -21.82
CA ASN A 145 -4.46 6.88 -22.98
C ASN A 145 -3.18 7.63 -22.64
N PHE A 146 -2.05 6.93 -22.71
CA PHE A 146 -0.73 7.54 -22.59
C PHE A 146 -0.30 8.05 -23.96
N VAL A 147 0.31 9.24 -24.01
CA VAL A 147 0.81 9.81 -25.27
C VAL A 147 2.03 9.03 -25.78
N ASP A 148 2.93 8.67 -24.88
CA ASP A 148 4.13 7.89 -25.18
C ASP A 148 3.89 6.38 -24.92
N ASP A 149 4.64 5.52 -25.60
CA ASP A 149 4.66 4.09 -25.28
C ASP A 149 5.40 3.85 -23.95
N CYS A 150 4.63 3.79 -22.87
CA CYS A 150 5.17 3.72 -21.50
C CYS A 150 5.56 2.29 -21.12
N LEU A 151 6.64 2.12 -20.35
CA LEU A 151 6.91 0.86 -19.67
C LEU A 151 5.96 0.71 -18.48
N LEU A 152 5.12 -0.33 -18.51
CA LEU A 152 4.16 -0.63 -17.46
C LEU A 152 4.70 -1.69 -16.50
N HIS A 153 4.55 -1.44 -15.20
CA HIS A 153 4.82 -2.40 -14.14
C HIS A 153 3.49 -2.86 -13.54
N LEU A 154 3.12 -4.12 -13.78
CA LEU A 154 1.77 -4.64 -13.58
C LEU A 154 1.78 -5.93 -12.76
N GLN A 155 0.89 -6.05 -11.78
CA GLN A 155 0.48 -7.35 -11.24
C GLN A 155 -0.69 -7.89 -12.05
N GLN A 156 -0.59 -9.11 -12.59
CA GLN A 156 -1.52 -9.65 -13.59
C GLN A 156 -2.17 -10.99 -13.15
N PRO A 157 -3.30 -10.94 -12.42
CA PRO A 157 -4.00 -12.12 -11.94
C PRO A 157 -4.76 -12.83 -13.07
N ASP A 158 -5.13 -14.08 -12.82
CA ASP A 158 -5.94 -14.88 -13.75
C ASP A 158 -7.45 -14.52 -13.72
N GLY A 159 -7.93 -13.90 -12.64
CA GLY A 159 -9.35 -13.64 -12.41
C GLY A 159 -9.59 -12.58 -11.33
N PHE A 160 -10.87 -12.30 -11.07
CA PHE A 160 -11.27 -11.41 -9.96
C PHE A 160 -11.14 -12.07 -8.58
N LYS A 161 -11.05 -13.40 -8.52
CA LYS A 161 -10.64 -14.13 -7.32
C LYS A 161 -9.11 -14.19 -7.30
N THR A 162 -8.47 -13.43 -6.42
CA THR A 162 -7.01 -13.28 -6.34
C THR A 162 -6.59 -12.76 -4.97
N SER A 163 -5.46 -13.25 -4.47
CA SER A 163 -4.84 -12.80 -3.22
C SER A 163 -4.00 -11.53 -3.36
N TYR A 164 -3.86 -10.98 -4.59
CA TYR A 164 -3.05 -9.79 -4.91
C TYR A 164 -1.52 -9.99 -4.75
N GLU A 165 -1.04 -11.23 -4.79
CA GLU A 165 0.36 -11.60 -4.54
C GLU A 165 1.18 -11.93 -5.80
N GLU A 166 0.78 -11.35 -6.94
CA GLU A 166 1.47 -11.56 -8.21
C GLU A 166 2.84 -10.85 -8.22
N GLU A 167 3.80 -11.41 -8.94
CA GLU A 167 5.05 -10.70 -9.27
C GLU A 167 4.75 -9.56 -10.27
N TYR A 168 5.50 -8.45 -10.19
CA TYR A 168 5.41 -7.41 -11.21
C TYR A 168 5.94 -7.92 -12.55
N ARG A 169 5.10 -7.80 -13.57
CA ARG A 169 5.48 -7.96 -14.97
C ARG A 169 5.79 -6.61 -15.58
N HIS A 170 6.73 -6.61 -16.50
CA HIS A 170 7.22 -5.43 -17.18
C HIS A 170 7.00 -5.58 -18.68
N GLN A 171 6.22 -4.68 -19.26
CA GLN A 171 5.90 -4.67 -20.68
C GLN A 171 5.50 -3.26 -21.10
N THR A 172 5.69 -2.90 -22.35
CA THR A 172 5.26 -1.58 -22.81
C THR A 172 3.73 -1.51 -22.94
N SER A 173 3.19 -0.29 -22.95
CA SER A 173 1.76 -0.07 -23.14
C SER A 173 1.27 -0.59 -24.49
N SER A 174 2.11 -0.54 -25.52
CA SER A 174 1.82 -1.10 -26.84
C SER A 174 1.90 -2.62 -26.87
N GLU A 175 2.70 -3.27 -26.02
CA GLU A 175 2.76 -4.73 -25.88
C GLU A 175 1.54 -5.30 -25.15
N TRP A 176 0.89 -4.53 -24.27
CA TRP A 176 -0.31 -4.98 -23.58
C TRP A 176 -1.52 -5.01 -24.52
N LYS A 177 -1.96 -6.21 -24.91
CA LYS A 177 -3.13 -6.44 -25.76
C LYS A 177 -4.34 -6.91 -24.96
N ASN A 178 -5.54 -6.77 -25.52
CA ASN A 178 -6.79 -7.25 -24.91
C ASN A 178 -6.82 -8.77 -24.64
N SER A 179 -6.00 -9.56 -25.35
CA SER A 179 -5.83 -11.00 -25.09
C SER A 179 -4.98 -11.31 -23.86
N ASN A 180 -4.21 -10.34 -23.34
CA ASN A 180 -3.45 -10.51 -22.12
C ASN A 180 -4.38 -10.42 -20.89
N ARG A 181 -3.82 -10.84 -19.75
CA ARG A 181 -4.48 -10.73 -18.44
C ARG A 181 -4.79 -9.26 -18.10
N MET A 182 -5.82 -9.08 -17.29
CA MET A 182 -6.06 -7.81 -16.59
C MET A 182 -4.94 -7.53 -15.58
N ALA A 183 -4.90 -6.31 -15.06
CA ALA A 183 -3.96 -5.88 -14.06
C ALA A 183 -4.66 -5.34 -12.82
N LEU A 184 -4.00 -5.50 -11.67
CA LEU A 184 -4.38 -4.90 -10.41
C LEU A 184 -3.95 -3.42 -10.38
N LEU A 185 -4.52 -2.68 -9.43
CA LEU A 185 -3.91 -1.47 -8.92
C LEU A 185 -2.97 -1.82 -7.75
N PRO A 186 -1.95 -1.00 -7.45
CA PRO A 186 -1.52 0.17 -8.22
C PRO A 186 -0.80 -0.21 -9.52
N LEU A 187 -0.94 0.64 -10.54
CA LEU A 187 -0.20 0.52 -11.80
C LEU A 187 0.84 1.63 -11.86
N LEU A 188 2.10 1.30 -12.14
CA LEU A 188 3.14 2.29 -12.43
C LEU A 188 3.47 2.28 -13.92
N ALA A 189 3.36 3.44 -14.56
CA ALA A 189 3.83 3.67 -15.93
C ALA A 189 5.06 4.58 -15.90
N SER A 190 6.10 4.18 -16.63
CA SER A 190 7.32 4.97 -16.85
C SER A 190 7.36 5.45 -18.29
N THR A 191 7.39 6.77 -18.50
CA THR A 191 7.52 7.35 -19.84
C THR A 191 8.95 7.16 -20.36
N PRO A 192 9.17 7.14 -21.68
CA PRO A 192 10.51 7.11 -22.26
C PRO A 192 11.39 8.31 -21.85
N LYS A 193 10.78 9.40 -21.38
CA LYS A 193 11.46 10.62 -20.93
C LYS A 193 11.82 10.60 -19.44
N GLY A 194 11.37 9.59 -18.70
CA GLY A 194 11.73 9.36 -17.30
C GLY A 194 10.61 9.63 -16.29
N ASP A 195 9.53 10.32 -16.70
CA ASP A 195 8.38 10.60 -15.82
C ASP A 195 7.70 9.30 -15.38
N LYS A 196 7.17 9.34 -14.15
CA LYS A 196 6.41 8.26 -13.53
C LYS A 196 4.97 8.68 -13.32
N ILE A 197 4.06 7.77 -13.63
CA ILE A 197 2.63 7.90 -13.40
C ILE A 197 2.17 6.69 -12.61
N LEU A 198 1.95 6.85 -11.30
CA LEU A 198 1.41 5.80 -10.44
C LEU A 198 -0.10 6.02 -10.26
N MET A 199 -0.90 5.10 -10.76
CA MET A 199 -2.35 5.12 -10.61
C MET A 199 -2.80 4.20 -9.48
N SER A 200 -3.72 4.70 -8.65
CA SER A 200 -4.46 3.86 -7.69
C SER A 200 -5.82 4.49 -7.35
N GLU A 201 -6.48 3.93 -6.34
CA GLU A 201 -7.75 4.40 -5.80
C GLU A 201 -7.68 4.53 -4.27
N THR A 202 -8.51 5.40 -3.70
CA THR A 202 -8.70 5.51 -2.25
C THR A 202 -10.13 5.97 -1.95
N ASN A 203 -10.53 5.87 -0.68
CA ASN A 203 -11.91 5.97 -0.26
C ASN A 203 -12.81 4.88 -0.90
N LEU A 204 -12.27 3.65 -0.97
CA LEU A 204 -12.99 2.49 -1.49
C LEU A 204 -13.95 1.93 -0.43
N THR A 205 -15.14 2.53 -0.35
CA THR A 205 -16.23 2.11 0.53
C THR A 205 -17.46 1.78 -0.31
N ASP A 206 -18.12 0.65 -0.01
CA ASP A 206 -19.39 0.25 -0.63
C ASP A 206 -19.37 0.34 -2.16
N TYR A 207 -18.29 -0.16 -2.75
CA TYR A 207 -18.01 -0.18 -4.18
C TYR A 207 -16.92 -1.23 -4.48
N PRO A 208 -16.94 -1.94 -5.63
CA PRO A 208 -15.89 -2.90 -5.96
C PRO A 208 -14.55 -2.23 -6.30
N ALA A 209 -13.45 -2.91 -6.05
CA ALA A 209 -12.12 -2.46 -6.46
C ALA A 209 -11.99 -2.44 -7.98
N MET A 210 -11.18 -1.49 -8.48
CA MET A 210 -10.91 -1.36 -9.90
C MET A 210 -9.77 -2.29 -10.35
N PHE A 211 -10.00 -2.97 -11.48
CA PHE A 211 -8.98 -3.65 -12.26
C PHE A 211 -8.82 -2.93 -13.60
N LEU A 212 -7.69 -3.15 -14.28
CA LEU A 212 -7.38 -2.51 -15.55
C LEU A 212 -7.19 -3.56 -16.64
N LYS A 213 -7.60 -3.24 -17.87
CA LYS A 213 -7.39 -4.09 -19.05
C LYS A 213 -7.13 -3.23 -20.28
N ASN A 214 -6.36 -3.73 -21.24
CA ASN A 214 -6.29 -3.09 -22.56
C ASN A 214 -7.66 -3.11 -23.26
N ASP A 215 -8.08 -1.99 -23.84
CA ASP A 215 -9.39 -1.80 -24.47
C ASP A 215 -9.48 -2.36 -25.91
N GLY A 216 -8.37 -2.88 -26.46
CA GLY A 216 -8.26 -3.35 -27.84
C GLY A 216 -8.11 -2.24 -28.89
N GLN A 217 -8.11 -0.97 -28.47
CA GLN A 217 -7.98 0.23 -29.30
C GLN A 217 -6.74 1.05 -28.92
N GLY A 218 -5.82 0.46 -28.15
CA GLY A 218 -4.57 1.10 -27.71
C GLY A 218 -4.66 1.83 -26.37
N GLY A 219 -5.84 1.88 -25.73
CA GLY A 219 -6.03 2.45 -24.40
C GLY A 219 -6.14 1.40 -23.30
N ILE A 220 -6.26 1.87 -22.06
CA ILE A 220 -6.51 1.04 -20.86
C ILE A 220 -7.89 1.37 -20.34
N THR A 221 -8.74 0.37 -20.14
CA THR A 221 -10.08 0.52 -19.56
C THR A 221 -10.17 -0.09 -18.16
N ALA A 222 -11.04 0.45 -17.32
CA ALA A 222 -11.43 -0.19 -16.08
C ALA A 222 -12.33 -1.41 -16.33
N VAL A 223 -12.18 -2.44 -15.49
CA VAL A 223 -13.07 -3.59 -15.37
C VAL A 223 -13.27 -3.90 -13.89
N PHE A 224 -14.43 -4.46 -13.53
CA PHE A 224 -14.82 -4.66 -12.14
C PHE A 224 -15.43 -6.05 -11.94
N PRO A 225 -15.23 -6.68 -10.78
CA PRO A 225 -16.04 -7.82 -10.39
C PRO A 225 -17.52 -7.41 -10.26
N ARG A 226 -18.43 -8.34 -10.56
CA ARG A 226 -19.86 -8.12 -10.40
C ARG A 226 -20.29 -8.33 -8.96
N LEU A 227 -21.44 -7.73 -8.59
CA LEU A 227 -22.02 -7.91 -7.26
C LEU A 227 -22.51 -9.36 -7.09
N PRO A 228 -21.98 -10.14 -6.11
CA PRO A 228 -22.49 -11.47 -5.83
C PRO A 228 -23.89 -11.44 -5.21
N LEU A 229 -24.73 -12.39 -5.58
CA LEU A 229 -26.11 -12.53 -5.06
C LEU A 229 -26.32 -13.82 -4.27
N GLU A 230 -25.60 -14.88 -4.61
CA GLU A 230 -25.75 -16.19 -4.00
C GLU A 230 -24.39 -16.88 -3.89
N PHE A 231 -24.15 -17.46 -2.72
CA PHE A 231 -22.93 -18.19 -2.39
C PHE A 231 -23.22 -19.68 -2.18
N GLY A 232 -22.28 -20.51 -2.59
CA GLY A 232 -22.24 -21.94 -2.31
C GLY A 232 -20.97 -22.31 -1.56
N GLU A 233 -20.93 -23.54 -1.07
CA GLU A 233 -19.78 -24.08 -0.35
C GLU A 233 -18.53 -24.13 -1.24
N ASP A 234 -17.40 -23.64 -0.72
CA ASP A 234 -16.06 -23.72 -1.34
C ASP A 234 -15.00 -23.91 -0.24
N GLY A 235 -15.17 -24.99 0.52
CA GLY A 235 -14.29 -25.34 1.63
C GLY A 235 -14.53 -24.49 2.89
N ASP A 236 -13.48 -24.31 3.68
CA ASP A 236 -13.47 -23.59 4.95
C ASP A 236 -12.83 -22.20 4.87
N ARG A 237 -12.24 -21.86 3.72
CA ARG A 237 -11.53 -20.60 3.44
C ARG A 237 -12.22 -19.75 2.39
N SER A 238 -13.23 -20.25 1.70
CA SER A 238 -13.87 -19.52 0.60
C SER A 238 -15.34 -19.87 0.45
N LEU A 239 -16.01 -19.07 -0.38
CA LEU A 239 -17.35 -19.35 -0.87
C LEU A 239 -17.34 -19.24 -2.39
N LYS A 240 -18.02 -20.17 -3.06
CA LYS A 240 -18.22 -20.13 -4.49
C LYS A 240 -19.33 -19.15 -4.81
N ILE A 241 -19.09 -18.20 -5.70
CA ILE A 241 -20.14 -17.34 -6.23
C ILE A 241 -20.98 -18.19 -7.21
N LEU A 242 -22.24 -18.48 -6.84
CA LEU A 242 -23.17 -19.26 -7.67
C LEU A 242 -23.96 -18.37 -8.62
N LYS A 243 -24.20 -17.12 -8.20
CA LYS A 243 -24.96 -16.14 -8.96
C LYS A 243 -24.44 -14.73 -8.70
N GLU A 244 -24.36 -13.95 -9.77
CA GLU A 244 -24.01 -12.53 -9.74
C GLU A 244 -25.17 -11.69 -10.26
N ALA A 245 -25.23 -10.44 -9.85
CA ALA A 245 -26.08 -9.44 -10.46
C ALA A 245 -25.52 -9.00 -11.81
N ASN A 246 -26.34 -8.33 -12.62
CA ASN A 246 -25.86 -7.69 -13.86
C ASN A 246 -25.07 -6.39 -13.59
N CYS A 247 -25.17 -5.85 -12.37
CA CYS A 247 -24.49 -4.65 -11.92
C CYS A 247 -23.19 -4.96 -11.15
N ILE A 248 -22.29 -3.99 -11.09
CA ILE A 248 -21.04 -4.06 -10.31
C ILE A 248 -21.26 -3.63 -8.84
N ALA A 249 -22.28 -2.79 -8.58
CA ALA A 249 -22.60 -2.33 -7.23
C ALA A 249 -24.08 -1.93 -7.08
N ARG A 250 -24.59 -1.99 -5.85
CA ARG A 250 -25.85 -1.37 -5.42
C ARG A 250 -25.57 -0.35 -4.35
N THR A 251 -25.93 0.91 -4.59
CA THR A 251 -25.47 2.02 -3.76
C THR A 251 -26.59 2.99 -3.43
N ALA A 252 -26.48 3.72 -2.31
CA ALA A 252 -27.34 4.87 -2.08
C ALA A 252 -27.15 5.92 -3.19
N GLY A 253 -28.24 6.42 -3.77
CA GLY A 253 -28.19 7.36 -4.89
C GLY A 253 -27.61 8.73 -4.56
N LYS A 254 -27.51 9.08 -3.27
CA LYS A 254 -26.78 10.25 -2.80
C LYS A 254 -25.50 9.82 -2.11
N ARG A 255 -24.37 9.91 -2.82
CA ARG A 255 -23.05 9.51 -2.31
C ARG A 255 -21.90 10.10 -3.12
N SER A 256 -20.69 9.92 -2.59
CA SER A 256 -19.45 10.02 -3.36
C SER A 256 -18.98 8.61 -3.75
N TYR A 257 -18.31 8.50 -4.90
CA TYR A 257 -17.62 7.28 -5.34
C TYR A 257 -16.13 7.35 -4.98
N PRO A 258 -15.39 6.23 -5.04
CA PRO A 258 -13.96 6.22 -4.74
C PRO A 258 -13.18 7.22 -5.60
N TRP A 259 -12.10 7.76 -5.04
CA TRP A 259 -11.17 8.57 -5.81
C TRP A 259 -10.36 7.69 -6.76
N ARG A 260 -10.19 8.14 -8.00
CA ARG A 260 -9.14 7.67 -8.92
C ARG A 260 -8.04 8.70 -8.89
N TYR A 261 -6.84 8.32 -8.46
CA TYR A 261 -5.73 9.26 -8.33
C TYR A 261 -4.48 8.79 -9.04
N PHE A 262 -3.65 9.76 -9.40
CA PHE A 262 -2.43 9.59 -10.16
C PHE A 262 -1.33 10.41 -9.49
N VAL A 263 -0.31 9.74 -8.95
CA VAL A 263 0.94 10.41 -8.57
C VAL A 263 1.74 10.64 -9.85
N ILE A 264 2.23 11.86 -10.07
CA ILE A 264 3.00 12.23 -11.25
C ILE A 264 4.31 12.88 -10.79
N THR A 265 5.44 12.34 -11.26
CA THR A 265 6.76 12.84 -10.86
C THR A 265 7.83 12.53 -11.90
N ASP A 266 8.82 13.40 -11.99
CA ASP A 266 10.09 13.21 -12.71
C ASP A 266 11.23 12.70 -11.78
N ASP A 267 10.92 12.54 -10.49
CA ASP A 267 11.83 12.11 -9.43
C ASP A 267 11.21 10.93 -8.66
N ASP A 268 11.80 9.75 -8.80
CA ASP A 268 11.30 8.49 -8.21
C ASP A 268 11.25 8.56 -6.67
N ARG A 269 12.03 9.44 -6.03
CA ARG A 269 11.98 9.69 -4.58
C ARG A 269 10.59 10.12 -4.13
N LYS A 270 9.90 10.93 -4.95
CA LYS A 270 8.55 11.43 -4.63
C LYS A 270 7.49 10.32 -4.66
N LEU A 271 7.72 9.19 -5.35
CA LEU A 271 6.82 8.04 -5.25
C LEU A 271 6.88 7.43 -3.85
N ILE A 272 8.05 7.34 -3.24
CA ILE A 272 8.21 6.83 -1.87
C ILE A 272 7.57 7.79 -0.87
N GLU A 273 7.81 9.10 -1.02
CA GLU A 273 7.33 10.12 -0.09
C GLU A 273 5.85 10.50 -0.28
N ASN A 274 5.20 10.03 -1.35
CA ASN A 274 3.84 10.45 -1.66
C ASN A 274 2.83 10.14 -0.54
N THR A 275 1.84 11.02 -0.39
CA THR A 275 0.76 10.90 0.60
C THR A 275 -0.64 11.11 -0.02
N LEU A 276 -0.80 10.91 -1.33
CA LEU A 276 -2.10 11.14 -2.01
C LEU A 276 -3.20 10.25 -1.46
N SER A 277 -2.89 8.98 -1.16
CA SER A 277 -3.86 8.03 -0.58
C SER A 277 -4.49 8.60 0.71
N TYR A 278 -3.68 9.17 1.61
CA TYR A 278 -4.15 9.79 2.85
C TYR A 278 -4.89 11.12 2.63
N ARG A 279 -4.33 12.02 1.81
CA ARG A 279 -4.94 13.35 1.54
C ARG A 279 -6.33 13.29 0.90
N LEU A 280 -6.66 12.16 0.28
CA LEU A 280 -7.93 11.92 -0.40
C LEU A 280 -8.89 10.99 0.38
N ALA A 281 -8.40 10.30 1.41
CA ALA A 281 -9.19 9.36 2.19
C ALA A 281 -10.28 10.04 3.05
N GLU A 282 -11.26 9.24 3.47
CA GLU A 282 -12.21 9.65 4.50
C GLU A 282 -11.52 9.90 5.84
N LYS A 283 -12.08 10.82 6.63
CA LYS A 283 -11.57 11.14 7.96
C LYS A 283 -11.86 9.98 8.92
N ASN A 284 -10.99 9.83 9.91
CA ASN A 284 -11.17 8.89 11.02
C ASN A 284 -12.54 9.05 11.70
N VAL A 285 -13.18 7.91 12.00
CA VAL A 285 -14.47 7.84 12.71
C VAL A 285 -14.36 7.28 14.13
N ILE A 286 -13.19 6.82 14.57
CA ILE A 286 -12.95 6.32 15.94
C ILE A 286 -12.65 7.51 16.86
N GLU A 287 -13.48 7.71 17.89
CA GLU A 287 -13.31 8.83 18.83
C GLU A 287 -12.06 8.70 19.71
N ASN A 288 -11.86 7.54 20.33
CA ASN A 288 -10.69 7.25 21.16
C ASN A 288 -9.75 6.28 20.45
N THR A 289 -8.58 6.77 20.03
CA THR A 289 -7.57 5.99 19.31
C THR A 289 -6.36 5.61 20.18
N SER A 290 -6.37 5.94 21.48
CA SER A 290 -5.18 5.76 22.35
C SER A 290 -4.78 4.30 22.56
N TRP A 291 -5.70 3.37 22.35
CA TRP A 291 -5.50 1.92 22.48
C TRP A 291 -4.87 1.29 21.23
N ILE A 292 -4.87 1.99 20.10
CA ILE A 292 -4.30 1.52 18.84
C ILE A 292 -2.77 1.63 18.97
N LYS A 293 -2.09 0.49 18.94
CA LYS A 293 -0.65 0.39 19.16
C LYS A 293 0.03 -0.37 18.01
N PRO A 294 0.56 0.34 17.01
CA PRO A 294 1.52 -0.23 16.06
C PRO A 294 2.70 -0.86 16.80
N GLY A 295 3.30 -1.91 16.23
CA GLY A 295 4.43 -2.62 16.86
C GLY A 295 4.96 -3.78 16.05
N LEU A 296 5.96 -4.47 16.61
CA LEU A 296 6.54 -5.69 16.06
C LEU A 296 5.78 -6.92 16.55
N ALA A 297 5.77 -7.95 15.71
CA ALA A 297 5.20 -9.24 16.04
C ALA A 297 6.17 -10.38 15.73
N SER A 298 6.47 -11.24 16.71
CA SER A 298 7.13 -12.52 16.42
C SER A 298 6.12 -13.48 15.80
N TRP A 299 6.51 -14.11 14.69
CA TRP A 299 5.59 -14.86 13.84
C TRP A 299 6.08 -16.29 13.59
N GLU A 300 5.31 -17.30 14.00
CA GLU A 300 5.75 -18.70 13.90
C GLU A 300 5.48 -19.38 12.55
N TRP A 301 4.54 -18.86 11.75
CA TRP A 301 4.07 -19.53 10.53
C TRP A 301 5.19 -19.77 9.52
N TRP A 302 6.00 -18.73 9.27
CA TRP A 302 7.06 -18.78 8.26
C TRP A 302 8.17 -19.77 8.62
N ASN A 303 8.55 -19.85 9.89
CA ASN A 303 9.57 -20.78 10.38
C ASN A 303 9.02 -22.14 10.83
N GLY A 304 7.71 -22.36 10.72
CA GLY A 304 7.04 -23.64 10.97
C GLY A 304 6.79 -23.97 12.45
N ALA A 305 6.85 -22.99 13.36
CA ALA A 305 6.63 -23.17 14.80
C ALA A 305 7.54 -24.23 15.45
N THR A 306 8.77 -24.36 14.94
CA THR A 306 9.73 -25.40 15.35
C THR A 306 11.03 -24.81 15.89
N PRO A 307 11.02 -24.11 17.04
CA PRO A 307 12.26 -23.76 17.72
C PRO A 307 13.06 -25.02 18.08
N TYR A 308 14.37 -24.85 18.17
CA TYR A 308 15.31 -25.93 18.44
C TYR A 308 16.51 -25.40 19.21
N GLY A 309 17.17 -26.25 19.97
CA GLY A 309 18.34 -25.84 20.75
C GLY A 309 18.43 -26.58 22.07
N PRO A 310 19.53 -26.41 22.81
CA PRO A 310 19.71 -27.02 24.12
C PRO A 310 18.72 -26.48 25.18
N ASP A 311 18.14 -25.31 24.93
CA ASP A 311 17.15 -24.61 25.76
C ASP A 311 15.69 -24.91 25.35
N VAL A 312 15.50 -25.71 24.29
CA VAL A 312 14.19 -26.22 23.86
C VAL A 312 14.09 -27.68 24.29
N ASP A 313 13.64 -27.91 25.52
CA ASP A 313 13.48 -29.23 26.16
C ASP A 313 12.06 -29.80 26.02
N PHE A 314 11.23 -29.16 25.20
CA PHE A 314 9.87 -29.56 24.86
C PHE A 314 9.74 -29.92 23.37
N LYS A 315 8.64 -30.59 23.00
CA LYS A 315 8.35 -30.89 21.59
C LYS A 315 7.75 -29.66 20.92
N ALA A 316 8.47 -29.11 19.95
CA ALA A 316 8.02 -27.94 19.21
C ALA A 316 6.78 -28.20 18.31
N GLY A 317 6.03 -27.14 18.02
CA GLY A 317 4.78 -27.12 17.24
C GLY A 317 3.76 -26.15 17.82
N CYS A 318 2.54 -26.10 17.29
CA CYS A 318 1.46 -25.22 17.77
C CYS A 318 0.91 -25.67 19.13
N ASN A 319 1.66 -25.40 20.20
CA ASN A 319 1.37 -25.82 21.57
C ASN A 319 1.83 -24.79 22.61
N LEU A 320 1.39 -24.97 23.85
CA LEU A 320 1.63 -24.07 24.98
C LEU A 320 3.11 -23.72 25.18
N ASP A 321 4.01 -24.71 25.17
CA ASP A 321 5.43 -24.49 25.47
C ASP A 321 6.14 -23.72 24.36
N THR A 322 5.84 -24.03 23.09
CA THR A 322 6.34 -23.26 21.96
C THR A 322 5.89 -21.80 22.04
N TYR A 323 4.60 -21.55 22.29
CA TYR A 323 4.13 -20.17 22.36
C TYR A 323 4.68 -19.41 23.57
N LYS A 324 4.91 -20.07 24.72
CA LYS A 324 5.65 -19.47 25.84
C LYS A 324 7.07 -19.09 25.45
N TYR A 325 7.77 -19.94 24.69
CA TYR A 325 9.11 -19.65 24.19
C TYR A 325 9.14 -18.44 23.24
N PHE A 326 8.14 -18.30 22.36
CA PHE A 326 7.98 -17.10 21.51
C PHE A 326 7.64 -15.84 22.33
N ILE A 327 6.80 -15.96 23.37
CA ILE A 327 6.52 -14.86 24.30
C ILE A 327 7.79 -14.44 25.05
N ASP A 328 8.61 -15.40 25.49
CA ASP A 328 9.86 -15.11 26.19
C ASP A 328 10.88 -14.40 25.28
N PHE A 329 10.97 -14.83 24.03
CA PHE A 329 11.73 -14.12 22.99
C PHE A 329 11.22 -12.69 22.80
N ALA A 330 9.92 -12.52 22.61
CA ALA A 330 9.32 -11.21 22.40
C ALA A 330 9.60 -10.29 23.60
N SER A 331 9.40 -10.80 24.82
CA SER A 331 9.69 -10.08 26.06
C SER A 331 11.18 -9.70 26.19
N HIS A 332 12.10 -10.62 25.84
CA HIS A 332 13.54 -10.38 25.93
C HIS A 332 14.00 -9.22 25.04
N TYR A 333 13.45 -9.13 23.82
CA TYR A 333 13.82 -8.10 22.84
C TYR A 333 12.87 -6.90 22.80
N GLY A 334 11.82 -6.87 23.64
CA GLY A 334 10.85 -5.77 23.68
C GLY A 334 9.89 -5.75 22.50
N VAL A 335 9.65 -6.89 21.85
CA VAL A 335 8.63 -7.05 20.79
C VAL A 335 7.25 -7.06 21.43
N GLU A 336 6.34 -6.26 20.89
CA GLU A 336 5.02 -6.01 21.50
C GLU A 336 4.08 -7.20 21.39
N TYR A 337 4.19 -8.02 20.33
CA TYR A 337 3.22 -9.05 20.01
C TYR A 337 3.84 -10.40 19.65
N ILE A 338 3.08 -11.46 19.86
CA ILE A 338 3.19 -12.69 19.06
C ILE A 338 1.90 -12.88 18.25
N VAL A 339 2.03 -13.38 17.03
CA VAL A 339 0.88 -13.73 16.17
C VAL A 339 0.74 -15.22 16.14
N MET A 340 -0.28 -15.75 16.80
CA MET A 340 -0.60 -17.18 16.73
C MET A 340 -1.37 -17.44 15.43
N ASP A 341 -0.67 -17.99 14.44
CA ASP A 341 -1.16 -18.22 13.07
C ASP A 341 -1.99 -19.53 12.97
N GLU A 342 -2.28 -20.00 11.75
CA GLU A 342 -3.04 -21.22 11.54
C GLU A 342 -2.43 -22.40 12.32
N GLY A 343 -3.23 -22.91 13.26
CA GLY A 343 -2.83 -24.01 14.14
C GLY A 343 -3.21 -23.79 15.60
N TRP A 344 -3.42 -22.54 16.05
CA TRP A 344 -3.82 -22.27 17.45
C TRP A 344 -5.22 -22.80 17.79
N ALA A 345 -6.16 -22.68 16.85
CA ALA A 345 -7.53 -23.17 16.97
C ALA A 345 -7.62 -24.67 16.64
N MET A 346 -8.66 -25.34 17.15
CA MET A 346 -8.93 -26.76 16.87
C MET A 346 -9.11 -27.03 15.37
N ASN A 347 -9.72 -26.08 14.67
CA ASN A 347 -9.88 -26.05 13.24
C ASN A 347 -10.19 -24.61 12.81
N THR A 348 -10.20 -24.39 11.51
CA THR A 348 -10.47 -23.10 10.87
C THR A 348 -11.89 -22.59 11.09
N ARG A 349 -12.87 -23.39 11.54
CA ARG A 349 -14.31 -23.04 11.59
C ARG A 349 -14.81 -22.59 12.96
N ASN A 350 -14.11 -22.90 14.04
CA ASN A 350 -14.55 -22.55 15.39
C ASN A 350 -13.51 -21.65 16.07
N PRO A 351 -13.76 -20.34 16.18
CA PRO A 351 -12.80 -19.38 16.74
C PRO A 351 -12.75 -19.44 18.27
N TYR A 352 -13.57 -20.26 18.93
CA TYR A 352 -13.68 -20.29 20.39
C TYR A 352 -12.92 -21.43 21.04
N LYS A 353 -12.52 -22.44 20.26
CA LYS A 353 -11.92 -23.67 20.78
C LYS A 353 -10.47 -23.78 20.32
N PRO A 354 -9.47 -23.62 21.21
CA PRO A 354 -8.09 -23.87 20.87
C PRO A 354 -7.86 -25.36 20.54
N ASN A 355 -6.76 -25.66 19.85
CA ASN A 355 -6.32 -27.03 19.68
C ASN A 355 -5.99 -27.67 21.05
N PRO A 356 -6.01 -29.01 21.20
CA PRO A 356 -5.86 -29.67 22.50
C PRO A 356 -4.55 -29.39 23.25
N SER A 357 -3.51 -28.93 22.54
CA SER A 357 -2.18 -28.64 23.10
C SER A 357 -1.96 -27.15 23.39
N VAL A 358 -2.96 -26.30 23.13
CA VAL A 358 -2.91 -24.85 23.37
C VAL A 358 -3.87 -24.48 24.50
N ASP A 359 -3.33 -23.80 25.51
CA ASP A 359 -4.13 -23.09 26.52
C ASP A 359 -4.02 -21.58 26.25
N ILE A 360 -5.01 -21.05 25.53
CA ILE A 360 -5.00 -19.65 25.11
C ILE A 360 -5.12 -18.69 26.31
N HIS A 361 -5.85 -19.06 27.36
CA HIS A 361 -6.01 -18.20 28.52
C HIS A 361 -4.72 -18.12 29.34
N GLU A 362 -4.01 -19.23 29.47
CA GLU A 362 -2.68 -19.25 30.07
C GLU A 362 -1.68 -18.43 29.24
N LEU A 363 -1.72 -18.52 27.91
CA LEU A 363 -0.84 -17.72 27.03
C LEU A 363 -1.14 -16.22 27.14
N ILE A 364 -2.40 -15.82 27.20
CA ILE A 364 -2.76 -14.41 27.40
C ILE A 364 -2.32 -13.91 28.79
N ARG A 365 -2.50 -14.72 29.84
CA ARG A 365 -2.02 -14.40 31.19
C ARG A 365 -0.50 -14.25 31.21
N TYR A 366 0.22 -15.22 30.63
CA TYR A 366 1.68 -15.22 30.57
C TYR A 366 2.23 -14.06 29.73
N GLY A 367 1.64 -13.81 28.55
CA GLY A 367 1.95 -12.65 27.71
C GLY A 367 1.78 -11.35 28.46
N LYS A 368 0.68 -11.17 29.20
CA LYS A 368 0.47 -9.98 30.04
C LYS A 368 1.55 -9.79 31.10
N GLU A 369 1.99 -10.86 31.77
CA GLU A 369 3.11 -10.80 32.74
C GLU A 369 4.44 -10.41 32.08
N LYS A 370 4.58 -10.73 30.80
CA LYS A 370 5.77 -10.49 29.98
C LYS A 370 5.69 -9.21 29.13
N ASN A 371 4.59 -8.46 29.24
CA ASN A 371 4.25 -7.29 28.41
C ASN A 371 4.18 -7.59 26.90
N VAL A 372 3.71 -8.78 26.54
CA VAL A 372 3.53 -9.24 25.16
C VAL A 372 2.05 -9.50 24.89
N GLY A 373 1.51 -8.89 23.84
CA GLY A 373 0.13 -9.09 23.40
C GLY A 373 -0.01 -10.31 22.49
N ILE A 374 -1.20 -10.93 22.54
CA ILE A 374 -1.55 -12.04 21.65
C ILE A 374 -2.41 -11.53 20.50
N VAL A 375 -2.04 -11.91 19.28
CA VAL A 375 -2.80 -11.70 18.05
C VAL A 375 -3.20 -13.06 17.51
N LEU A 376 -4.46 -13.21 17.08
CA LEU A 376 -4.99 -14.50 16.63
C LEU A 376 -5.33 -14.47 15.15
N TRP A 377 -4.85 -15.46 14.41
CA TRP A 377 -5.20 -15.65 13.00
C TRP A 377 -6.56 -16.33 12.81
N LEU A 378 -7.30 -15.93 11.79
CA LEU A 378 -8.62 -16.46 11.43
C LEU A 378 -8.84 -16.43 9.91
N THR A 379 -9.62 -17.36 9.38
CA THR A 379 -10.17 -17.21 8.02
C THR A 379 -11.30 -16.18 8.02
N TRP A 380 -11.43 -15.40 6.95
CA TRP A 380 -12.53 -14.42 6.81
C TRP A 380 -13.91 -15.08 6.96
N LEU A 381 -14.08 -16.29 6.46
CA LEU A 381 -15.35 -17.01 6.51
C LEU A 381 -15.75 -17.34 7.95
N THR A 382 -14.79 -17.64 8.81
CA THR A 382 -15.05 -17.88 10.23
C THR A 382 -15.39 -16.60 10.97
N VAL A 383 -14.75 -15.50 10.62
CA VAL A 383 -15.13 -14.17 11.14
C VAL A 383 -16.56 -13.81 10.73
N GLU A 384 -16.92 -13.96 9.46
CA GLU A 384 -18.27 -13.67 8.97
C GLU A 384 -19.35 -14.51 9.67
N ASN A 385 -19.05 -15.78 9.97
CA ASN A 385 -19.99 -16.67 10.66
C ASN A 385 -20.06 -16.44 12.18
N HIS A 386 -19.09 -15.75 12.78
CA HIS A 386 -18.93 -15.60 14.23
C HIS A 386 -18.54 -14.18 14.62
N PHE A 387 -19.31 -13.19 14.18
CA PHE A 387 -18.97 -11.78 14.42
C PHE A 387 -18.94 -11.39 15.91
N ASP A 388 -19.59 -12.17 16.78
CA ASP A 388 -19.53 -12.04 18.24
C ASP A 388 -18.15 -12.40 18.84
N LEU A 389 -17.22 -12.91 18.02
CA LEU A 389 -15.86 -13.22 18.45
C LEU A 389 -15.09 -11.99 18.90
N PHE A 390 -15.37 -10.79 18.37
CA PHE A 390 -14.64 -9.58 18.73
C PHE A 390 -14.87 -9.23 20.22
N GLU A 391 -16.11 -9.29 20.69
CA GLU A 391 -16.44 -9.11 22.11
C GLU A 391 -15.77 -10.20 22.98
N THR A 392 -15.80 -11.44 22.50
CA THR A 392 -15.20 -12.57 23.22
C THR A 392 -13.68 -12.41 23.34
N PHE A 393 -13.01 -12.02 22.25
CA PHE A 393 -11.56 -11.87 22.19
C PHE A 393 -11.08 -10.67 23.02
N GLU A 394 -11.83 -9.57 23.04
CA GLU A 394 -11.59 -8.45 23.95
C GLU A 394 -11.66 -8.92 25.42
N LYS A 395 -12.70 -9.66 25.80
CA LYS A 395 -12.85 -10.22 27.16
C LYS A 395 -11.71 -11.17 27.53
N TRP A 396 -11.21 -11.95 26.57
CA TRP A 396 -10.07 -12.82 26.79
C TRP A 396 -8.78 -12.03 26.99
N GLY A 397 -8.65 -10.85 26.38
CA GLY A 397 -7.47 -9.98 26.44
C GLY A 397 -6.60 -10.01 25.18
N VAL A 398 -7.12 -10.56 24.08
CA VAL A 398 -6.49 -10.53 22.74
C VAL A 398 -6.32 -9.07 22.30
N LYS A 399 -5.24 -8.77 21.56
CA LYS A 399 -4.91 -7.40 21.12
C LYS A 399 -5.30 -7.09 19.69
N GLY A 400 -5.35 -8.10 18.84
CA GLY A 400 -5.77 -7.95 17.46
C GLY A 400 -6.02 -9.29 16.79
N VAL A 401 -6.44 -9.20 15.54
CA VAL A 401 -6.70 -10.35 14.68
C VAL A 401 -6.00 -10.21 13.34
N LYS A 402 -5.50 -11.33 12.83
CA LYS A 402 -5.03 -11.47 11.45
C LYS A 402 -6.10 -12.23 10.67
N ILE A 403 -6.72 -11.62 9.67
CA ILE A 403 -7.87 -12.19 8.96
C ILE A 403 -7.49 -12.45 7.51
N ASP A 404 -7.71 -13.67 7.05
CA ASP A 404 -7.07 -14.20 5.84
C ASP A 404 -8.05 -14.79 4.81
N PHE A 405 -7.56 -15.00 3.59
CA PHE A 405 -8.20 -15.69 2.46
C PHE A 405 -9.44 -15.00 1.87
N MET A 406 -9.55 -13.67 1.98
CA MET A 406 -10.67 -12.95 1.37
C MET A 406 -10.69 -13.15 -0.15
N ASP A 407 -9.52 -13.05 -0.79
CA ASP A 407 -9.24 -13.30 -2.22
C ASP A 407 -10.22 -12.62 -3.18
N ARG A 408 -10.90 -11.56 -2.73
CA ARG A 408 -12.03 -10.92 -3.39
C ARG A 408 -12.03 -9.45 -3.10
N SER A 409 -12.54 -8.69 -4.06
CA SER A 409 -12.64 -7.23 -3.98
C SER A 409 -13.89 -6.71 -4.69
N ASP A 410 -14.91 -7.57 -4.81
CA ASP A 410 -16.28 -7.16 -5.13
C ASP A 410 -16.90 -6.34 -4.00
N GLN A 411 -18.01 -5.65 -4.29
CA GLN A 411 -18.67 -4.75 -3.32
C GLN A 411 -18.98 -5.46 -2.00
N TRP A 412 -19.44 -6.72 -2.03
CA TRP A 412 -19.78 -7.44 -0.81
C TRP A 412 -18.53 -7.64 0.06
N MET A 413 -17.41 -8.01 -0.56
CA MET A 413 -16.16 -8.20 0.16
C MET A 413 -15.58 -6.87 0.66
N VAL A 414 -15.59 -5.80 -0.13
CA VAL A 414 -15.18 -4.47 0.35
C VAL A 414 -15.99 -4.05 1.58
N ASN A 415 -17.30 -4.34 1.59
CA ASN A 415 -18.16 -4.08 2.75
C ASN A 415 -17.81 -4.97 3.95
N PHE A 416 -17.38 -6.22 3.75
CA PHE A 416 -16.90 -7.07 4.83
C PHE A 416 -15.70 -6.45 5.56
N TYR A 417 -14.71 -5.90 4.84
CA TYR A 417 -13.55 -5.24 5.45
C TYR A 417 -13.97 -4.09 6.36
N GLU A 418 -14.90 -3.24 5.89
CA GLU A 418 -15.38 -2.12 6.69
C GLU A 418 -16.18 -2.57 7.91
N ARG A 419 -17.03 -3.61 7.79
CA ARG A 419 -17.74 -4.19 8.94
C ARG A 419 -16.76 -4.70 9.99
N VAL A 420 -15.72 -5.43 9.57
CA VAL A 420 -14.69 -5.98 10.45
C VAL A 420 -13.92 -4.86 11.15
N ALA A 421 -13.45 -3.86 10.40
CA ALA A 421 -12.70 -2.73 10.96
C ALA A 421 -13.52 -2.00 12.04
N HIS A 422 -14.80 -1.76 11.77
CA HIS A 422 -15.74 -1.13 12.70
C HIS A 422 -16.00 -1.96 13.95
N GLU A 423 -16.27 -3.26 13.81
CA GLU A 423 -16.59 -4.12 14.96
C GLU A 423 -15.37 -4.39 15.83
N ALA A 424 -14.20 -4.62 15.22
CA ALA A 424 -12.95 -4.72 15.94
C ALA A 424 -12.64 -3.43 16.71
N ALA A 425 -12.94 -2.26 16.14
CA ALA A 425 -12.75 -0.98 16.81
C ALA A 425 -13.65 -0.80 18.05
N LYS A 426 -14.90 -1.26 18.02
CA LYS A 426 -15.79 -1.26 19.21
C LYS A 426 -15.24 -2.08 20.37
N HIS A 427 -14.47 -3.11 20.04
CA HIS A 427 -13.91 -4.08 20.97
C HIS A 427 -12.39 -3.92 21.16
N HIS A 428 -11.84 -2.75 20.82
CA HIS A 428 -10.44 -2.39 21.04
C HIS A 428 -9.42 -3.41 20.49
N LEU A 429 -9.75 -4.02 19.35
CA LEU A 429 -8.91 -4.95 18.60
C LEU A 429 -8.39 -4.28 17.34
N PHE A 430 -7.09 -4.40 17.07
CA PHE A 430 -6.56 -4.05 15.76
C PHE A 430 -6.76 -5.19 14.76
N VAL A 431 -6.67 -4.86 13.47
CA VAL A 431 -6.84 -5.80 12.36
C VAL A 431 -5.64 -5.74 11.42
N ASP A 432 -5.19 -6.91 11.01
CA ASP A 432 -4.25 -7.15 9.91
C ASP A 432 -4.95 -8.04 8.86
N PHE A 433 -5.02 -7.59 7.62
CA PHE A 433 -5.75 -8.30 6.55
C PHE A 433 -4.79 -9.02 5.60
N HIS A 434 -4.90 -10.35 5.49
CA HIS A 434 -4.16 -11.22 4.56
C HIS A 434 -5.09 -11.82 3.49
N GLY A 435 -4.54 -12.30 2.37
CA GLY A 435 -5.35 -12.65 1.19
C GLY A 435 -6.17 -11.44 0.72
N ALA A 436 -5.57 -10.25 0.83
CA ALA A 436 -6.25 -8.97 0.79
C ALA A 436 -5.86 -8.12 -0.42
N PHE A 437 -6.76 -7.25 -0.86
CA PHE A 437 -6.38 -6.22 -1.82
C PHE A 437 -5.56 -5.10 -1.15
N LYS A 438 -4.89 -4.27 -1.96
CA LYS A 438 -4.11 -3.10 -1.49
C LYS A 438 -4.92 -2.19 -0.53
N PRO A 439 -4.28 -1.48 0.41
CA PRO A 439 -4.91 -0.40 1.15
C PRO A 439 -5.55 0.62 0.21
N ALA A 440 -6.76 1.06 0.56
CA ALA A 440 -7.56 1.97 -0.27
C ALA A 440 -8.33 2.98 0.60
N GLY A 441 -7.75 3.37 1.73
CA GLY A 441 -8.20 4.45 2.59
C GLY A 441 -9.02 4.03 3.80
N LEU A 442 -9.40 2.76 3.92
CA LEU A 442 -10.12 2.22 5.07
C LEU A 442 -9.30 2.39 6.36
N GLU A 443 -7.97 2.23 6.29
CA GLU A 443 -7.02 2.41 7.38
C GLU A 443 -6.98 3.83 7.95
N TYR A 444 -7.42 4.84 7.20
CA TYR A 444 -7.49 6.21 7.70
C TYR A 444 -8.85 6.53 8.33
N LYS A 445 -9.91 5.89 7.83
CA LYS A 445 -11.24 5.92 8.43
C LYS A 445 -11.28 5.12 9.75
N TYR A 446 -10.61 3.97 9.77
CA TYR A 446 -10.48 3.05 10.89
C TYR A 446 -8.98 2.76 11.15
N PRO A 447 -8.30 3.61 11.94
CA PRO A 447 -6.87 3.47 12.23
C PRO A 447 -6.49 2.22 13.02
N ASN A 448 -7.45 1.41 13.47
CA ASN A 448 -7.19 0.09 14.03
C ASN A 448 -6.89 -0.96 12.96
N VAL A 449 -7.10 -0.68 11.67
CA VAL A 449 -6.56 -1.51 10.59
C VAL A 449 -5.10 -1.12 10.40
N LEU A 450 -4.19 -1.94 10.93
CA LEU A 450 -2.76 -1.62 10.99
C LEU A 450 -2.00 -2.05 9.74
N SER A 451 -2.49 -3.09 9.04
CA SER A 451 -1.81 -3.60 7.87
C SER A 451 -2.73 -4.38 6.93
N TYR A 452 -2.20 -4.58 5.73
CA TYR A 452 -2.71 -5.41 4.65
C TYR A 452 -1.52 -6.16 4.05
N GLU A 453 -1.71 -7.42 3.69
CA GLU A 453 -0.76 -8.18 2.87
C GLU A 453 -0.79 -7.64 1.43
N GLY A 454 -1.63 -8.18 0.55
CA GLY A 454 -1.79 -7.75 -0.84
C GLY A 454 -0.45 -7.52 -1.56
N VAL A 455 0.52 -8.39 -1.27
CA VAL A 455 1.90 -8.31 -1.74
C VAL A 455 2.43 -9.71 -1.86
N ARG A 456 3.32 -9.95 -2.83
CA ARG A 456 4.13 -11.17 -2.83
C ARG A 456 5.14 -11.15 -1.67
N GLY A 457 4.68 -11.55 -0.49
CA GLY A 457 5.39 -11.49 0.79
C GLY A 457 6.26 -12.71 1.07
N MET A 458 7.13 -12.64 2.07
CA MET A 458 8.17 -13.63 2.33
C MET A 458 7.68 -15.07 2.56
N GLU A 459 6.39 -15.26 2.88
CA GLU A 459 5.76 -16.57 2.89
C GLU A 459 5.78 -17.34 1.57
N GLN A 460 5.97 -16.64 0.45
CA GLN A 460 6.18 -17.24 -0.87
C GLN A 460 7.60 -17.81 -1.06
N MET A 461 8.46 -17.75 -0.04
CA MET A 461 9.77 -18.40 0.02
C MET A 461 10.65 -18.04 -1.21
N GLY A 462 11.02 -19.03 -2.04
CA GLY A 462 11.81 -18.80 -3.26
C GLY A 462 11.14 -17.91 -4.32
N GLY A 463 9.85 -17.60 -4.14
CA GLY A 463 9.09 -16.64 -4.93
C GLY A 463 9.35 -15.17 -4.58
N CYS A 464 10.10 -14.88 -3.52
CA CYS A 464 10.37 -13.53 -3.03
C CYS A 464 11.78 -13.08 -3.35
N ARG A 465 11.94 -12.43 -4.51
CA ARG A 465 13.23 -11.99 -5.04
C ARG A 465 13.40 -10.47 -4.90
N PRO A 466 14.61 -9.98 -4.57
CA PRO A 466 14.90 -8.55 -4.54
C PRO A 466 14.59 -7.81 -5.85
N ASP A 467 14.69 -8.48 -7.01
CA ASP A 467 14.28 -7.91 -8.31
C ASP A 467 12.79 -7.54 -8.39
N ASN A 468 11.93 -8.19 -7.61
CA ASN A 468 10.52 -7.84 -7.50
C ASN A 468 10.27 -6.87 -6.33
N SER A 469 10.86 -7.14 -5.17
CA SER A 469 10.57 -6.37 -3.97
C SER A 469 11.09 -4.93 -4.02
N VAL A 470 12.12 -4.66 -4.84
CA VAL A 470 12.63 -3.31 -5.08
C VAL A 470 11.59 -2.37 -5.70
N TYR A 471 10.50 -2.89 -6.26
CA TYR A 471 9.37 -2.07 -6.73
C TYR A 471 8.38 -1.71 -5.63
N PHE A 472 8.34 -2.43 -4.50
CA PHE A 472 7.32 -2.23 -3.48
C PHE A 472 7.28 -0.82 -2.89
N PRO A 473 8.42 -0.16 -2.55
CA PRO A 473 8.41 1.21 -2.03
C PRO A 473 7.78 2.23 -3.01
N PHE A 474 7.82 1.94 -4.31
CA PHE A 474 7.38 2.82 -5.38
C PHE A 474 5.95 2.56 -5.85
N ILE A 475 5.40 1.36 -5.57
CA ILE A 475 4.11 0.90 -6.10
C ILE A 475 3.20 0.45 -4.97
N ARG A 476 3.42 -0.76 -4.43
CA ARG A 476 2.52 -1.37 -3.43
C ARG A 476 2.51 -0.63 -2.10
N ASN A 477 3.69 -0.28 -1.57
CA ASN A 477 3.79 0.46 -0.31
C ASN A 477 3.55 1.97 -0.50
N ALA A 478 3.73 2.47 -1.72
CA ALA A 478 3.42 3.86 -2.06
C ALA A 478 1.96 4.23 -1.83
N VAL A 479 1.04 3.25 -1.77
CA VAL A 479 -0.40 3.48 -1.57
C VAL A 479 -0.91 3.17 -0.16
N GLY A 480 -0.08 2.58 0.71
CA GLY A 480 -0.40 2.29 2.11
C GLY A 480 0.40 1.12 2.70
N ALA A 481 0.03 0.70 3.91
CA ALA A 481 0.68 -0.36 4.68
C ALA A 481 0.83 -1.69 3.92
N MET A 482 1.91 -2.43 4.15
CA MET A 482 2.23 -3.68 3.46
C MET A 482 2.90 -4.68 4.43
N ASP A 483 2.18 -5.75 4.79
CA ASP A 483 2.78 -6.83 5.56
C ASP A 483 3.55 -7.80 4.65
N TYR A 484 4.82 -7.48 4.39
CA TYR A 484 5.73 -8.32 3.60
C TYR A 484 6.36 -9.46 4.44
N THR A 485 6.28 -9.38 5.76
CA THR A 485 6.86 -10.34 6.72
C THR A 485 8.40 -10.60 6.61
N PRO A 486 9.27 -9.57 6.74
CA PRO A 486 10.72 -9.70 6.61
C PRO A 486 11.40 -10.33 7.84
N GLY A 487 12.73 -10.42 7.77
CA GLY A 487 13.59 -10.64 8.94
C GLY A 487 14.21 -12.02 9.02
N ALA A 488 14.42 -12.71 7.90
CA ALA A 488 15.17 -13.97 7.89
C ALA A 488 16.63 -13.74 8.30
N MET A 489 17.11 -14.57 9.22
CA MET A 489 18.52 -14.67 9.59
C MET A 489 19.27 -15.62 8.66
N LEU A 490 18.59 -16.60 8.06
CA LEU A 490 19.17 -17.38 6.97
C LEU A 490 18.85 -16.71 5.63
N SER A 491 19.89 -16.30 4.91
CA SER A 491 19.76 -15.60 3.63
C SER A 491 20.66 -16.24 2.57
N MET A 492 20.17 -16.32 1.34
CA MET A 492 20.85 -16.97 0.21
C MET A 492 20.77 -16.09 -1.04
N GLN A 493 21.76 -16.23 -1.93
CA GLN A 493 21.63 -15.69 -3.29
C GLN A 493 20.64 -16.55 -4.10
N PRO A 494 19.92 -15.95 -5.07
CA PRO A 494 18.83 -16.64 -5.78
C PRO A 494 19.24 -17.96 -6.45
N GLU A 495 20.50 -18.07 -6.90
CA GLU A 495 21.02 -19.21 -7.66
C GLU A 495 21.26 -20.47 -6.80
N VAL A 496 21.39 -20.31 -5.50
CA VAL A 496 21.67 -21.41 -4.55
C VAL A 496 20.55 -21.60 -3.53
N TYR A 497 19.42 -20.93 -3.75
CA TYR A 497 18.27 -21.00 -2.87
C TYR A 497 17.65 -22.40 -2.87
N HIS A 498 17.72 -23.07 -1.71
CA HIS A 498 17.03 -24.34 -1.45
C HIS A 498 16.57 -24.37 0.00
N SER A 499 15.32 -24.01 0.24
CA SER A 499 14.76 -23.94 1.58
C SER A 499 13.24 -24.18 1.57
N GLU A 500 12.79 -24.90 2.59
CA GLU A 500 11.40 -25.18 2.94
C GLU A 500 11.25 -25.14 4.47
N ARG A 501 10.02 -24.99 4.96
CA ARG A 501 9.71 -25.14 6.38
C ARG A 501 10.15 -26.55 6.85
N PRO A 502 10.75 -26.70 8.04
CA PRO A 502 10.98 -25.68 9.07
C PRO A 502 12.29 -24.87 8.93
N ASN A 503 13.14 -25.18 7.94
CA ASN A 503 14.42 -24.53 7.74
C ASN A 503 14.30 -23.40 6.70
N SER A 504 13.40 -22.46 6.99
CA SER A 504 13.09 -21.34 6.11
C SER A 504 14.29 -20.40 5.95
N ALA A 505 14.46 -19.85 4.75
CA ALA A 505 15.49 -18.90 4.39
C ALA A 505 14.93 -17.87 3.40
N SER A 506 15.53 -16.69 3.31
CA SER A 506 15.17 -15.66 2.34
C SER A 506 16.14 -15.62 1.16
N ILE A 507 15.69 -15.02 0.05
CA ILE A 507 16.58 -14.55 -1.01
C ILE A 507 16.98 -13.09 -0.75
N GLY A 508 18.24 -12.75 -1.01
CA GLY A 508 18.87 -11.46 -0.70
C GLY A 508 19.91 -11.59 0.40
N THR A 509 20.50 -10.49 0.85
CA THR A 509 21.53 -10.51 1.91
C THR A 509 20.96 -10.31 3.31
N ARG A 510 21.80 -10.51 4.35
CA ARG A 510 21.46 -10.18 5.74
C ARG A 510 21.15 -8.70 5.90
N ALA A 511 21.98 -7.81 5.35
CA ALA A 511 21.77 -6.38 5.46
C ALA A 511 20.50 -5.93 4.71
N TYR A 512 20.18 -6.57 3.57
CA TYR A 512 18.89 -6.43 2.90
C TYR A 512 17.72 -6.75 3.83
N GLN A 513 17.72 -7.92 4.48
CA GLN A 513 16.65 -8.33 5.41
C GLN A 513 16.46 -7.35 6.56
N MET A 514 17.55 -6.78 7.08
CA MET A 514 17.49 -5.74 8.11
C MET A 514 16.95 -4.40 7.58
N ALA A 515 17.35 -4.01 6.37
CA ALA A 515 16.92 -2.76 5.75
C ALA A 515 15.40 -2.74 5.46
N LEU A 516 14.78 -3.90 5.22
CA LEU A 516 13.36 -4.00 4.96
C LEU A 516 12.49 -3.45 6.10
N PHE A 517 12.94 -3.53 7.35
CA PHE A 517 12.20 -2.96 8.51
C PHE A 517 12.13 -1.43 8.47
N VAL A 518 13.04 -0.76 7.75
CA VAL A 518 13.02 0.69 7.56
C VAL A 518 12.31 1.06 6.26
N LEU A 519 12.54 0.29 5.19
CA LEU A 519 12.02 0.55 3.85
C LEU A 519 10.52 0.26 3.74
N PHE A 520 10.06 -0.88 4.27
CA PHE A 520 8.68 -1.30 4.16
C PHE A 520 7.85 -0.74 5.31
N GLU A 521 6.71 -0.17 4.96
CA GLU A 521 5.83 0.53 5.88
C GLU A 521 4.65 -0.35 6.22
N THR A 522 4.47 -0.63 7.50
CA THR A 522 3.33 -1.33 8.07
C THR A 522 3.14 -0.92 9.52
N GLY A 523 1.89 -0.88 10.00
CA GLY A 523 1.59 -0.67 11.41
C GLY A 523 1.86 -1.90 12.28
N LEU A 524 1.88 -3.09 11.69
CA LEU A 524 2.25 -4.34 12.36
C LEU A 524 3.34 -5.02 11.54
N GLN A 525 4.56 -5.02 12.06
CA GLN A 525 5.73 -5.52 11.33
C GLN A 525 6.12 -6.89 11.86
N MET A 526 5.99 -7.93 11.03
CA MET A 526 6.40 -9.28 11.45
C MET A 526 7.92 -9.41 11.53
N MET A 527 8.37 -10.23 12.48
CA MET A 527 9.67 -10.87 12.56
C MET A 527 9.47 -12.35 12.21
N ALA A 528 9.73 -12.72 10.96
CA ALA A 528 9.32 -14.01 10.41
C ALA A 528 10.13 -15.21 10.91
N ASP A 529 11.39 -15.00 11.31
CA ASP A 529 12.30 -16.12 11.56
C ASP A 529 12.14 -16.74 12.96
N ASN A 530 12.78 -17.88 13.15
CA ASN A 530 12.77 -18.64 14.38
C ASN A 530 13.50 -17.89 15.51
N PRO A 531 12.94 -17.80 16.74
CA PRO A 531 13.62 -17.19 17.88
C PRO A 531 15.03 -17.74 18.15
N THR A 532 15.27 -19.03 17.92
CA THR A 532 16.61 -19.64 18.03
C THR A 532 17.62 -18.95 17.13
N LEU A 533 17.23 -18.60 15.90
CA LEU A 533 18.10 -17.93 14.95
C LEU A 533 18.30 -16.46 15.33
N TYR A 534 17.27 -15.78 15.82
CA TYR A 534 17.42 -14.43 16.34
C TYR A 534 18.37 -14.35 17.54
N TYR A 535 18.28 -15.28 18.50
CA TYR A 535 19.22 -15.34 19.63
C TYR A 535 20.68 -15.55 19.18
N ARG A 536 20.90 -16.38 18.15
CA ARG A 536 22.24 -16.58 17.57
C ARG A 536 22.77 -15.37 16.81
N ASN A 537 21.89 -14.42 16.45
CA ASN A 537 22.22 -13.21 15.71
C ASN A 537 21.83 -11.96 16.50
N ASP A 538 22.17 -11.94 17.80
CA ASP A 538 21.71 -10.93 18.77
C ASP A 538 21.87 -9.49 18.29
N GLU A 539 22.99 -9.12 17.66
CA GLU A 539 23.20 -7.74 17.20
C GLU A 539 22.27 -7.33 16.04
N CYS A 540 21.95 -8.24 15.13
CA CYS A 540 20.95 -7.99 14.08
C CYS A 540 19.55 -7.88 14.71
N THR A 541 19.23 -8.75 15.66
CA THR A 541 17.94 -8.77 16.35
C THR A 541 17.72 -7.49 17.16
N ARG A 542 18.73 -7.00 17.88
CA ARG A 542 18.68 -5.71 18.59
C ARG A 542 18.50 -4.53 17.66
N PHE A 543 19.10 -4.56 16.47
CA PHE A 543 18.83 -3.54 15.47
C PHE A 543 17.36 -3.60 15.01
N ILE A 544 16.89 -4.77 14.58
CA ILE A 544 15.53 -4.95 14.05
C ILE A 544 14.49 -4.48 15.08
N THR A 545 14.65 -4.91 16.33
CA THR A 545 13.69 -4.64 17.41
C THR A 545 13.66 -3.18 17.86
N GLN A 546 14.67 -2.39 17.49
CA GLN A 546 14.68 -0.95 17.77
C GLN A 546 14.05 -0.10 16.65
N VAL A 547 13.72 -0.68 15.48
CA VAL A 547 13.16 0.08 14.34
C VAL A 547 11.68 0.40 14.62
N PRO A 548 11.26 1.68 14.59
CA PRO A 548 9.86 2.08 14.77
C PRO A 548 8.94 1.69 13.61
N GLN A 549 7.65 1.53 13.90
CA GLN A 549 6.57 1.26 12.94
C GLN A 549 5.82 2.55 12.57
N THR A 550 6.13 3.64 13.26
CA THR A 550 5.58 4.97 13.00
C THR A 550 6.70 5.98 12.97
N TRP A 551 6.55 6.98 12.12
CA TRP A 551 7.61 7.89 11.73
C TRP A 551 7.12 9.33 11.79
N ASP A 552 8.00 10.21 12.25
CA ASP A 552 7.73 11.64 12.22
C ASP A 552 7.95 12.19 10.81
N GLU A 553 8.91 11.62 10.08
CA GLU A 553 9.39 12.09 8.79
C GLU A 553 10.08 10.97 8.01
N THR A 554 9.88 10.95 6.69
CA THR A 554 10.55 10.06 5.74
C THR A 554 11.17 10.89 4.64
N ILE A 555 12.44 10.61 4.33
CA ILE A 555 13.20 11.25 3.25
C ILE A 555 13.76 10.14 2.37
N ALA A 556 13.39 10.14 1.10
CA ALA A 556 14.04 9.29 0.11
C ALA A 556 15.34 9.97 -0.32
N LEU A 557 16.47 9.34 0.02
CA LEU A 557 17.81 9.90 -0.22
C LEU A 557 18.24 9.66 -1.66
N GLU A 558 18.16 8.40 -2.10
CA GLU A 558 18.50 7.94 -3.44
C GLU A 558 17.47 6.90 -3.86
N ALA A 559 16.88 7.06 -5.04
CA ALA A 559 15.83 6.14 -5.47
C ALA A 559 15.75 6.04 -7.00
N LYS A 560 15.58 4.81 -7.48
CA LYS A 560 15.25 4.51 -8.87
C LYS A 560 14.39 3.26 -8.92
N ALA A 561 13.14 3.42 -9.35
CA ALA A 561 12.15 2.35 -9.35
C ALA A 561 12.65 1.14 -10.14
N GLY A 562 12.59 -0.04 -9.52
CA GLY A 562 13.09 -1.27 -10.12
C GLY A 562 14.59 -1.50 -9.99
N GLU A 563 15.35 -0.57 -9.38
CA GLU A 563 16.80 -0.67 -9.24
C GLU A 563 17.30 -0.56 -7.80
N TYR A 564 16.96 0.50 -7.09
CA TYR A 564 17.38 0.70 -5.69
C TYR A 564 16.50 1.72 -4.98
N ALA A 565 16.48 1.64 -3.65
CA ALA A 565 15.90 2.65 -2.78
C ALA A 565 16.77 2.79 -1.53
N ILE A 566 17.06 4.03 -1.14
CA ILE A 566 17.73 4.41 0.10
C ILE A 566 16.87 5.49 0.76
N VAL A 567 16.38 5.23 1.96
CA VAL A 567 15.52 6.14 2.72
C VAL A 567 16.14 6.44 4.08
N ALA A 568 15.93 7.64 4.58
CA ALA A 568 16.13 8.02 5.98
C ALA A 568 14.78 8.30 6.61
N LYS A 569 14.48 7.69 7.76
CA LYS A 569 13.24 7.91 8.51
C LYS A 569 13.54 8.35 9.94
N ARG A 570 12.80 9.33 10.45
CA ARG A 570 13.02 9.90 11.79
C ARG A 570 11.91 9.52 12.75
N LYS A 571 12.28 9.17 13.98
CA LYS A 571 11.38 9.05 15.12
C LYS A 571 11.97 9.74 16.34
N GLY A 572 11.31 10.79 16.82
CA GLY A 572 11.86 11.68 17.83
C GLY A 572 13.17 12.29 17.33
N GLU A 573 14.27 12.01 18.04
CA GLU A 573 15.62 12.47 17.69
C GLU A 573 16.45 11.45 16.89
N GLN A 574 15.97 10.21 16.76
CA GLN A 574 16.70 9.14 16.09
C GLN A 574 16.34 9.06 14.61
N TRP A 575 17.35 8.80 13.79
CA TRP A 575 17.18 8.51 12.36
C TRP A 575 17.55 7.06 12.07
N TYR A 576 16.88 6.50 11.08
CA TYR A 576 17.09 5.14 10.60
C TYR A 576 17.28 5.20 9.10
N ILE A 577 18.29 4.52 8.59
CA ILE A 577 18.55 4.43 7.15
C ILE A 577 18.32 2.99 6.70
N GLY A 578 17.56 2.81 5.63
CA GLY A 578 17.36 1.54 4.95
C GLY A 578 17.71 1.68 3.48
N GLY A 579 18.52 0.77 2.96
CA GLY A 579 18.95 0.68 1.57
C GLY A 579 18.72 -0.72 1.01
N MET A 580 18.24 -0.81 -0.23
CA MET A 580 18.08 -2.06 -0.98
C MET A 580 18.47 -1.88 -2.45
N THR A 581 18.93 -2.95 -3.09
CA THR A 581 19.18 -2.97 -4.55
C THR A 581 18.72 -4.27 -5.18
N ASN A 582 18.45 -4.19 -6.48
CA ASN A 582 18.18 -5.32 -7.34
C ASN A 582 19.47 -6.09 -7.72
N ASN A 583 19.34 -7.00 -8.69
CA ASN A 583 20.41 -7.87 -9.16
C ASN A 583 21.16 -7.39 -10.42
N ARG A 584 20.86 -6.20 -10.95
CA ARG A 584 21.38 -5.76 -12.26
C ARG A 584 22.88 -5.45 -12.25
N GLU A 585 23.38 -5.00 -11.10
CA GLU A 585 24.80 -4.69 -10.90
C GLU A 585 25.33 -5.49 -9.72
N ARG A 586 26.60 -5.89 -9.80
CA ARG A 586 27.24 -6.68 -8.74
C ARG A 586 27.39 -5.90 -7.44
N GLU A 587 27.68 -4.61 -7.54
CA GLU A 587 27.76 -3.68 -6.42
C GLU A 587 27.26 -2.31 -6.91
N ARG A 588 26.56 -1.58 -6.04
CA ARG A 588 26.27 -0.15 -6.20
C ARG A 588 26.87 0.63 -5.04
N VAL A 589 27.38 1.83 -5.32
CA VAL A 589 28.00 2.70 -4.31
C VAL A 589 27.40 4.09 -4.41
N PHE A 590 26.92 4.60 -3.28
CA PHE A 590 26.30 5.92 -3.15
C PHE A 590 27.05 6.75 -2.11
N ASN A 591 27.18 8.05 -2.36
CA ASN A 591 27.71 9.01 -1.40
C ASN A 591 26.56 9.89 -0.90
N ILE A 592 26.06 9.60 0.29
CA ILE A 592 24.85 10.20 0.85
C ILE A 592 25.22 11.39 1.72
N SER A 593 24.65 12.56 1.43
CA SER A 593 24.73 13.73 2.31
C SER A 593 23.84 13.57 3.54
N LEU A 594 24.33 13.99 4.69
CA LEU A 594 23.62 13.98 5.97
C LEU A 594 23.06 15.36 6.36
N ASP A 595 22.72 16.18 5.37
CA ASP A 595 22.18 17.54 5.58
C ASP A 595 20.82 17.57 6.29
N PHE A 596 20.11 16.43 6.34
CA PHE A 596 18.85 16.27 7.07
C PHE A 596 19.04 16.21 8.60
N LEU A 597 20.27 16.02 9.08
CA LEU A 597 20.56 16.04 10.51
C LEU A 597 20.47 17.45 11.10
N GLN A 598 20.18 17.53 12.39
CA GLN A 598 20.11 18.82 13.08
C GLN A 598 21.49 19.49 13.19
N GLU A 599 21.54 20.79 12.90
CA GLU A 599 22.73 21.64 13.03
C GLU A 599 23.28 21.63 14.46
N GLY A 600 24.61 21.59 14.61
CA GLY A 600 25.29 21.68 15.91
C GLY A 600 25.20 20.45 16.82
N LYS A 601 24.51 19.38 16.39
CA LYS A 601 24.49 18.08 17.09
C LYS A 601 25.53 17.11 16.51
N ASN A 602 26.18 16.36 17.38
CA ASN A 602 26.98 15.19 17.02
C ASN A 602 26.13 13.94 17.25
N TYR A 603 26.20 13.00 16.32
CA TYR A 603 25.48 11.74 16.37
C TYR A 603 26.45 10.56 16.32
N LEU A 604 26.00 9.42 16.82
CA LEU A 604 26.63 8.13 16.59
C LEU A 604 25.76 7.31 15.65
N MET A 605 26.33 6.92 14.51
CA MET A 605 25.72 5.93 13.63
C MET A 605 26.24 4.54 13.93
N THR A 606 25.33 3.57 14.00
CA THR A 606 25.64 2.14 13.92
C THR A 606 25.04 1.59 12.64
N SER A 607 25.87 1.12 11.71
CA SER A 607 25.45 0.54 10.42
C SER A 607 25.68 -0.98 10.38
N PHE A 608 24.84 -1.65 9.60
CA PHE A 608 24.92 -3.04 9.19
C PHE A 608 24.95 -3.06 7.66
N GLU A 609 26.10 -3.45 7.12
CA GLU A 609 26.46 -3.27 5.73
C GLU A 609 26.73 -4.64 5.11
N ASP A 610 26.42 -4.80 3.83
CA ASP A 610 26.85 -5.98 3.08
C ASP A 610 28.36 -6.19 3.22
N GLY A 611 28.75 -7.42 3.55
CA GLY A 611 30.15 -7.83 3.59
C GLY A 611 30.74 -7.90 2.19
N ILE A 612 32.07 -7.90 2.11
CA ILE A 612 32.79 -7.93 0.82
C ILE A 612 32.48 -9.17 -0.04
N ASN A 613 31.94 -10.24 0.57
CA ASN A 613 31.53 -11.45 -0.14
C ASN A 613 30.00 -11.64 -0.18
N ALA A 614 29.20 -10.63 0.20
CA ALA A 614 27.75 -10.75 0.31
C ALA A 614 27.06 -11.08 -1.02
N ASP A 615 27.69 -10.74 -2.14
CA ASP A 615 27.27 -11.08 -3.49
C ASP A 615 27.29 -12.59 -3.78
N HIS A 616 28.02 -13.38 -2.99
CA HIS A 616 28.04 -14.85 -3.03
C HIS A 616 27.53 -15.48 -1.72
N GLN A 617 28.08 -15.05 -0.58
CA GLN A 617 27.64 -15.44 0.76
C GLN A 617 26.72 -14.37 1.35
N ALA A 618 25.43 -14.49 1.03
CA ALA A 618 24.39 -13.55 1.43
C ALA A 618 24.32 -13.22 2.93
N MET A 619 24.83 -14.08 3.82
CA MET A 619 24.88 -13.80 5.27
C MET A 619 26.11 -12.97 5.70
N ASP A 620 27.09 -12.72 4.83
CA ASP A 620 28.27 -11.90 5.14
C ASP A 620 27.86 -10.43 5.31
N TYR A 621 28.03 -9.86 6.51
CA TYR A 621 27.78 -8.45 6.81
C TYR A 621 28.86 -7.88 7.73
N ARG A 622 28.94 -6.54 7.81
CA ARG A 622 29.79 -5.83 8.77
C ARG A 622 28.94 -4.87 9.59
N LYS A 623 29.18 -4.86 10.90
CA LYS A 623 28.71 -3.82 11.80
C LYS A 623 29.78 -2.74 11.92
N GLN A 624 29.42 -1.48 11.71
CA GLN A 624 30.33 -0.35 11.89
C GLN A 624 29.73 0.72 12.79
N GLU A 625 30.59 1.49 13.42
CA GLU A 625 30.21 2.66 14.20
C GLU A 625 31.00 3.88 13.72
N GLN A 626 30.30 4.99 13.52
CA GLN A 626 30.89 6.24 13.04
C GLN A 626 30.24 7.44 13.72
N SER A 627 31.06 8.36 14.23
CA SER A 627 30.57 9.68 14.66
C SER A 627 30.37 10.59 13.47
N LEU A 628 29.25 11.30 13.45
CA LEU A 628 28.87 12.15 12.32
C LEU A 628 28.05 13.36 12.79
N LYS A 629 27.95 14.35 11.91
CA LYS A 629 27.14 15.56 12.10
C LYS A 629 26.52 15.97 10.76
N LYS A 630 25.64 16.96 10.81
CA LYS A 630 25.09 17.57 9.60
C LYS A 630 26.20 18.06 8.65
N GLY A 631 26.01 17.84 7.35
CA GLY A 631 26.97 18.20 6.29
C GLY A 631 28.06 17.15 6.05
N ASP A 632 28.21 16.17 6.94
CA ASP A 632 29.03 14.99 6.66
C ASP A 632 28.39 14.13 5.56
N HIS A 633 29.18 13.22 5.00
CA HIS A 633 28.72 12.25 4.02
C HIS A 633 29.04 10.83 4.49
N ILE A 634 28.20 9.87 4.09
CA ILE A 634 28.47 8.44 4.27
C ILE A 634 28.50 7.74 2.92
N THR A 635 29.34 6.72 2.82
CA THR A 635 29.34 5.83 1.65
C THR A 635 28.44 4.63 1.93
N VAL A 636 27.38 4.47 1.14
CA VAL A 636 26.50 3.29 1.19
C VAL A 636 26.89 2.36 0.05
N ARG A 637 27.34 1.15 0.38
CA ARG A 637 27.64 0.08 -0.59
C ARG A 637 26.58 -0.99 -0.49
N LEU A 638 26.02 -1.38 -1.63
CA LEU A 638 25.00 -2.42 -1.73
C LEU A 638 25.52 -3.50 -2.67
N ALA A 639 25.67 -4.73 -2.18
CA ALA A 639 25.94 -5.88 -3.06
C ALA A 639 24.68 -6.22 -3.88
N ARG A 640 24.80 -6.99 -4.95
CA ARG A 640 23.63 -7.52 -5.68
C ARG A 640 22.65 -8.19 -4.71
N ASN A 641 21.35 -7.94 -4.90
CA ASN A 641 20.29 -8.44 -4.01
C ASN A 641 20.47 -8.00 -2.54
N GLY A 642 21.28 -6.98 -2.31
CA GLY A 642 21.79 -6.60 -1.01
C GLY A 642 21.15 -5.34 -0.44
N GLY A 643 21.72 -4.87 0.66
CA GLY A 643 21.14 -3.81 1.45
C GLY A 643 22.10 -3.14 2.44
N PHE A 644 21.55 -2.14 3.11
CA PHE A 644 22.24 -1.36 4.14
C PHE A 644 21.21 -0.94 5.18
N ALA A 645 21.51 -1.12 6.47
CA ALA A 645 20.63 -0.72 7.55
C ALA A 645 21.43 0.05 8.61
N ALA A 646 20.95 1.20 9.05
CA ALA A 646 21.64 1.97 10.08
C ALA A 646 20.68 2.68 11.02
N VAL A 647 21.15 2.95 12.23
CA VAL A 647 20.53 3.86 13.20
C VAL A 647 21.51 4.97 13.51
N ILE A 648 21.01 6.19 13.64
CA ILE A 648 21.76 7.40 14.00
C ILE A 648 21.11 7.98 15.26
N ARG A 649 21.90 8.17 16.31
CA ARG A 649 21.44 8.58 17.65
C ARG A 649 22.17 9.80 18.17
#